data_AF-A0A815JRW6-F1
#
_entry.id   AF-A0A815JRW6-F1
#
_cell.length_a   1.000
_cell.length_b   1.000
_cell.length_c   1.000
_cell.angle_alpha   90.00
_cell.angle_beta   90.00
_cell.angle_gamma   90.00
#
_symmetry.space_group_name_H-M   'P 1'
#
loop_
_entity.id
_entity.type
_entity.pdbx_description
1 polymer ?
#
loop_
_entity_poly.entity_id
_entity_poly.type
_entity_poly.pdbx_seq_one_letter_code
_entity_poly.pdbx_strand_id
1 'polypeptide(L)'
;MPVSRTMSSKSSQENSEDESESPSPDDVLKILITTDNHLGFAERDDERANDSLIAFEECLQIARDENVDFILLGGDLFHDNKPSSHIMLECVNLLRKYCLGDKTIEFKLISDEKVNFSSTVQSNPFPWANFKDPNLNIGIPVFSIHGNHDDPSGSTPLCPLDLLNSCGLINYFGNLSSLENIDIHPLLFRKGQTNLAIYGLGSIRDERLHRIFLKNQINLLRPTNQPDDWFNIFVIHQNRVAHGPKNYIPEQFLHEFLDIVIWGHEHDCRLTPEFNTVQKFFVIQPGSTVATSLSEGEQIQKHAGILHIYKKTFKLQQRPLQTVRQFYFVDINLSDHIDEKALKTLSNSKLEQKLDKILTDTINELLVRAEKEHTGHPKQPKKPLIRLRVDYTGFDLFDSFNDIRFVQKFSDRVANAKTMINLHKKREQNLLKSHEIKLDPDAIKISNDQFKNAQRVEHSIQTYFDSTTENNRLRLLDEKSMLAALTEFIDKDEVYALSTMVEGQIEQTQKFLSNQIHTDDVAFLEEELKRFKTLQNVDDDQANQRRRDLLTVAREERLKINGDRAYNDDDDDDDLMITQTRRTKNDDSNNENDDDDAFEINSMRPTQKRTQVSTTAGRGRGRGRGRAKATPTATPRGKRKPF
;
A
#
# COMPACT_ATOMS: atom_id res chain seq x y z
N MET A 1 12.00 30.24 -9.11
CA MET A 1 13.02 31.12 -8.51
C MET A 1 13.76 30.32 -7.46
N PRO A 2 15.10 30.24 -7.46
CA PRO A 2 15.82 29.54 -6.40
C PRO A 2 15.68 30.35 -5.11
N VAL A 3 15.10 29.75 -4.07
CA VAL A 3 15.01 30.34 -2.75
C VAL A 3 16.37 30.11 -2.07
N SER A 4 17.20 31.15 -1.94
CA SER A 4 18.41 31.13 -1.12
C SER A 4 18.18 31.97 0.13
N ARG A 5 18.43 31.44 1.33
CA ARG A 5 18.43 32.28 2.53
C ARG A 5 19.54 31.91 3.52
N THR A 6 20.28 32.95 3.91
CA THR A 6 21.17 33.08 5.08
C THR A 6 20.36 33.63 6.26
N MET A 7 20.51 33.04 7.46
CA MET A 7 19.94 33.57 8.70
C MET A 7 20.95 34.51 9.38
N SER A 8 20.57 35.77 9.64
CA SER A 8 21.26 36.63 10.60
C SER A 8 20.25 37.54 11.31
N SER A 9 20.20 37.44 12.64
CA SER A 9 19.66 38.49 13.50
C SER A 9 20.41 38.51 14.84
N LYS A 10 21.37 39.43 14.95
CA LYS A 10 21.74 40.14 16.18
C LYS A 10 22.66 41.31 15.80
N SER A 11 22.17 42.54 16.00
CA SER A 11 22.99 43.76 16.05
C SER A 11 24.04 43.60 17.16
N SER A 12 25.33 43.84 16.94
CA SER A 12 25.94 45.17 16.81
C SER A 12 27.38 45.03 16.29
N GLN A 13 27.75 45.93 15.37
CA GLN A 13 29.10 46.33 14.94
C GLN A 13 30.31 45.51 15.42
N GLU A 14 30.96 44.80 14.49
CA GLU A 14 32.42 44.83 14.32
C GLU A 14 32.77 44.36 12.90
N ASN A 15 33.65 45.11 12.24
CA ASN A 15 34.15 44.84 10.89
C ASN A 15 35.01 43.57 10.88
N SER A 16 34.61 42.58 10.09
CA SER A 16 35.55 41.69 9.42
C SER A 16 35.00 41.36 8.04
N GLU A 17 35.82 41.62 7.03
CA GLU A 17 35.63 41.27 5.63
C GLU A 17 35.53 39.74 5.50
N ASP A 18 34.31 39.19 5.52
CA ASP A 18 34.08 37.84 5.00
C ASP A 18 33.84 37.99 3.49
N GLU A 19 34.92 37.82 2.72
CA GLU A 19 34.83 37.49 1.30
C GLU A 19 33.87 36.32 1.14
N SER A 20 32.78 36.51 0.40
CA SER A 20 31.84 35.44 0.08
C SER A 20 32.51 34.44 -0.86
N GLU A 21 33.33 33.55 -0.33
CA GLU A 21 33.84 32.38 -1.05
C GLU A 21 32.63 31.59 -1.56
N SER A 22 32.53 31.47 -2.88
CA SER A 22 31.61 30.50 -3.49
C SER A 22 31.95 29.12 -2.91
N PRO A 23 30.97 28.35 -2.41
CA PRO A 23 31.25 27.08 -1.76
C PRO A 23 32.00 26.15 -2.72
N SER A 24 33.12 25.59 -2.26
CA SER A 24 33.83 24.56 -3.00
C SER A 24 32.91 23.37 -3.23
N PRO A 25 32.87 22.77 -4.45
CA PRO A 25 32.09 21.56 -4.71
C PRO A 25 32.37 20.42 -3.72
N ASP A 26 33.59 20.35 -3.21
CA ASP A 26 34.06 19.32 -2.27
C ASP A 26 33.41 19.45 -0.87
N ASP A 27 32.84 20.62 -0.55
CA ASP A 27 32.13 20.87 0.70
C ASP A 27 30.60 20.78 0.53
N VAL A 28 30.10 20.65 -0.69
CA VAL A 28 28.65 20.62 -0.97
C VAL A 28 28.16 19.18 -1.07
N LEU A 29 27.23 18.82 -0.20
CA LEU A 29 26.49 17.55 -0.30
C LEU A 29 25.36 17.70 -1.32
N LYS A 30 25.33 16.83 -2.33
CA LYS A 30 24.26 16.73 -3.33
C LYS A 30 23.45 15.46 -3.10
N ILE A 31 22.16 15.59 -2.84
CA ILE A 31 21.28 14.48 -2.50
C ILE A 31 20.11 14.47 -3.48
N LEU A 32 19.88 13.34 -4.15
CA LEU A 32 18.60 13.13 -4.85
C LEU A 32 17.54 12.75 -3.82
N ILE A 33 16.40 13.43 -3.84
CA ILE A 33 15.23 13.15 -3.01
C ILE A 33 14.10 12.69 -3.92
N THR A 34 13.54 11.52 -3.62
CA THR A 34 12.30 11.00 -4.21
C THR A 34 11.56 10.16 -3.17
N THR A 35 10.25 9.98 -3.33
CA THR A 35 9.40 9.20 -2.42
C THR A 35 8.29 8.55 -3.24
N ASP A 36 7.62 7.54 -2.67
CA ASP A 36 6.37 7.01 -3.22
C ASP A 36 6.55 6.61 -4.68
N ASN A 37 7.54 5.75 -4.89
CA ASN A 37 7.88 5.25 -6.21
C ASN A 37 6.93 4.14 -6.64
N HIS A 38 6.31 3.44 -5.68
CA HIS A 38 5.24 2.47 -5.89
C HIS A 38 5.59 1.47 -7.01
N LEU A 39 6.80 0.90 -6.95
CA LEU A 39 7.25 -0.11 -7.89
C LEU A 39 6.29 -1.30 -7.86
N GLY A 40 5.76 -1.66 -9.03
CA GLY A 40 4.74 -2.71 -9.18
C GLY A 40 3.30 -2.19 -9.21
N PHE A 41 3.08 -0.89 -9.04
CA PHE A 41 1.74 -0.33 -9.20
C PHE A 41 1.19 -0.62 -10.61
N ALA A 42 -0.05 -1.13 -10.65
CA ALA A 42 -0.74 -1.56 -11.86
C ALA A 42 0.03 -2.60 -12.72
N GLU A 43 0.85 -3.48 -12.11
CA GLU A 43 1.68 -4.49 -12.82
C GLU A 43 0.88 -5.39 -13.79
N ARG A 44 -0.41 -5.62 -13.53
CA ARG A 44 -1.28 -6.47 -14.37
C ARG A 44 -2.00 -5.71 -15.49
N ASP A 45 -1.86 -4.39 -15.55
CA ASP A 45 -2.46 -3.55 -16.57
C ASP A 45 -1.58 -3.51 -17.82
N ASP A 46 -2.13 -3.90 -18.97
CA ASP A 46 -1.38 -4.00 -20.23
C ASP A 46 -0.71 -2.69 -20.66
N GLU A 47 -1.28 -1.54 -20.27
CA GLU A 47 -0.77 -0.23 -20.65
C GLU A 47 0.13 0.36 -19.57
N ARG A 48 -0.20 0.18 -18.28
CA ARG A 48 0.40 0.89 -17.14
C ARG A 48 1.45 0.09 -16.37
N ALA A 49 1.59 -1.22 -16.63
CA ALA A 49 2.44 -2.14 -15.85
C ALA A 49 3.87 -1.65 -15.61
N ASN A 50 4.47 -0.95 -16.58
CA ASN A 50 5.86 -0.51 -16.51
C ASN A 50 6.03 0.96 -16.08
N ASP A 51 4.95 1.71 -15.84
CA ASP A 51 5.02 3.15 -15.59
C ASP A 51 5.89 3.48 -14.37
N SER A 52 5.69 2.76 -13.26
CA SER A 52 6.44 2.95 -12.01
C SER A 52 7.94 2.64 -12.18
N LEU A 53 8.27 1.55 -12.87
CA LEU A 53 9.65 1.16 -13.16
C LEU A 53 10.38 2.18 -14.04
N ILE A 54 9.70 2.69 -15.08
CA ILE A 54 10.26 3.67 -16.00
C ILE A 54 10.50 5.00 -15.28
N ALA A 55 9.55 5.47 -14.48
CA ALA A 55 9.68 6.70 -13.70
C ALA A 55 10.82 6.60 -12.67
N PHE A 56 10.94 5.47 -11.98
CA PHE A 56 12.05 5.24 -11.05
C PHE A 56 13.40 5.14 -11.78
N GLU A 57 13.46 4.48 -12.95
CA GLU A 57 14.67 4.47 -13.78
C GLU A 57 15.10 5.90 -14.16
N GLU A 58 14.17 6.79 -14.51
CA GLU A 58 14.46 8.20 -14.77
C GLU A 58 15.05 8.90 -13.54
N CYS A 59 14.49 8.69 -12.35
CA CYS A 59 15.06 9.22 -11.10
C CYS A 59 16.53 8.78 -10.91
N LEU A 60 16.83 7.50 -11.16
CA LEU A 60 18.19 6.97 -11.06
C LEU A 60 19.13 7.54 -12.14
N GLN A 61 18.62 7.78 -13.35
CA GLN A 61 19.37 8.47 -14.40
C GLN A 61 19.71 9.89 -13.99
N ILE A 62 18.74 10.63 -13.45
CA ILE A 62 18.94 11.99 -12.92
C ILE A 62 20.00 11.98 -11.82
N ALA A 63 19.97 11.03 -10.86
CA ALA A 63 21.00 10.91 -9.83
C ALA A 63 22.41 10.81 -10.44
N ARG A 64 22.57 9.99 -11.47
CA ARG A 64 23.84 9.78 -12.15
C ARG A 64 24.29 11.02 -12.93
N ASP A 65 23.37 11.63 -13.68
CA ASP A 65 23.65 12.79 -14.53
C ASP A 65 24.00 14.04 -13.72
N GLU A 66 23.34 14.23 -12.57
CA GLU A 66 23.64 15.31 -11.62
C GLU A 66 24.85 15.01 -10.72
N ASN A 67 25.40 13.80 -10.84
CA ASN A 67 26.51 13.29 -10.05
C ASN A 67 26.27 13.44 -8.53
N VAL A 68 25.09 13.04 -8.05
CA VAL A 68 24.71 13.16 -6.62
C VAL A 68 25.59 12.29 -5.74
N ASP A 69 25.81 12.72 -4.49
CA ASP A 69 26.58 11.96 -3.50
C ASP A 69 25.83 10.70 -3.06
N PHE A 70 24.53 10.80 -2.83
CA PHE A 70 23.65 9.67 -2.52
C PHE A 70 22.19 9.98 -2.86
N ILE A 71 21.35 8.95 -2.83
CA ILE A 71 19.89 9.03 -3.02
C ILE A 71 19.21 8.81 -1.66
N LEU A 72 18.20 9.63 -1.37
CA LEU A 72 17.37 9.55 -0.17
C LEU A 72 15.92 9.29 -0.57
N LEU A 73 15.39 8.14 -0.14
CA LEU A 73 14.03 7.68 -0.41
C LEU A 73 13.13 7.91 0.82
N GLY A 74 11.96 8.53 0.59
CA GLY A 74 11.00 8.91 1.62
C GLY A 74 9.99 7.83 2.05
N GLY A 75 10.14 6.59 1.59
CA GLY A 75 9.19 5.49 1.80
C GLY A 75 8.46 5.07 0.53
N ASP A 76 7.67 4.00 0.63
CA ASP A 76 6.88 3.40 -0.47
C ASP A 76 7.68 3.25 -1.76
N LEU A 77 8.83 2.58 -1.66
CA LEU A 77 9.57 2.15 -2.83
C LEU A 77 8.74 1.11 -3.59
N PHE A 78 8.08 0.18 -2.89
CA PHE A 78 7.21 -0.82 -3.50
C PHE A 78 5.75 -0.50 -3.23
N HIS A 79 4.88 -0.81 -4.20
CA HIS A 79 3.43 -0.67 -4.04
C HIS A 79 2.82 -1.80 -3.21
N ASP A 80 3.38 -3.00 -3.31
CA ASP A 80 2.96 -4.16 -2.52
C ASP A 80 4.04 -4.50 -1.49
N ASN A 81 3.63 -4.82 -0.26
CA ASN A 81 4.55 -5.29 0.78
C ASN A 81 5.28 -6.58 0.36
N LYS A 82 4.58 -7.42 -0.43
CA LYS A 82 5.14 -8.62 -1.04
C LYS A 82 5.24 -8.41 -2.55
N PRO A 83 6.23 -7.64 -3.03
CA PRO A 83 6.35 -7.35 -4.44
C PRO A 83 6.56 -8.64 -5.24
N SER A 84 6.06 -8.65 -6.47
CA SER A 84 6.25 -9.79 -7.36
C SER A 84 7.73 -10.06 -7.62
N SER A 85 8.08 -11.31 -7.94
CA SER A 85 9.47 -11.64 -8.30
C SER A 85 9.97 -10.85 -9.50
N HIS A 86 9.07 -10.44 -10.41
CA HIS A 86 9.42 -9.61 -11.55
C HIS A 86 9.81 -8.19 -11.10
N ILE A 87 8.97 -7.54 -10.29
CA ILE A 87 9.22 -6.18 -9.78
C ILE A 87 10.47 -6.13 -8.91
N MET A 88 10.67 -7.10 -8.03
CA MET A 88 11.87 -7.19 -7.21
C MET A 88 13.13 -7.35 -8.08
N LEU A 89 13.08 -8.20 -9.11
CA LEU A 89 14.21 -8.40 -10.04
C LEU A 89 14.52 -7.13 -10.82
N GLU A 90 13.52 -6.42 -11.34
CA GLU A 90 13.72 -5.16 -12.07
C GLU A 90 14.28 -4.06 -11.15
N CYS A 91 13.78 -3.94 -9.92
CA CYS A 91 14.35 -3.02 -8.92
C CYS A 91 15.84 -3.32 -8.67
N VAL A 92 16.19 -4.59 -8.46
CA VAL A 92 17.59 -5.03 -8.30
C VAL A 92 18.42 -4.67 -9.54
N ASN A 93 17.91 -4.91 -10.75
CA ASN A 93 18.62 -4.59 -11.99
C ASN A 93 18.87 -3.09 -12.13
N LEU A 94 17.87 -2.26 -11.85
CA LEU A 94 17.96 -0.80 -11.89
C LEU A 94 18.99 -0.28 -10.89
N LEU A 95 18.92 -0.69 -9.62
CA LEU A 95 19.88 -0.30 -8.59
C LEU A 95 21.30 -0.75 -8.96
N ARG A 96 21.48 -1.97 -9.47
CA ARG A 96 22.79 -2.44 -9.94
C ARG A 96 23.33 -1.63 -11.12
N LYS A 97 22.47 -1.23 -12.05
CA LYS A 97 22.86 -0.50 -13.27
C LYS A 97 23.27 0.95 -12.99
N TYR A 98 22.62 1.61 -12.03
CA TYR A 98 22.79 3.04 -11.79
C TYR A 98 23.56 3.39 -10.51
N CYS A 99 23.54 2.52 -9.49
CA CYS A 99 24.14 2.81 -8.18
C CYS A 99 25.49 2.11 -7.94
N LEU A 100 25.82 1.04 -8.66
CA LEU A 100 27.14 0.40 -8.60
C LEU A 100 28.09 1.01 -9.63
N GLY A 101 29.36 1.15 -9.28
CA GLY A 101 30.39 1.66 -10.17
C GLY A 101 31.59 2.26 -9.43
N ASP A 102 32.61 2.66 -10.19
CA ASP A 102 33.91 3.12 -9.67
C ASP A 102 33.92 4.56 -9.13
N LYS A 103 32.75 5.20 -8.99
CA LYS A 103 32.67 6.56 -8.46
C LYS A 103 33.15 6.54 -7.00
N THR A 104 34.12 7.38 -6.68
CA THR A 104 34.62 7.53 -5.31
C THR A 104 33.60 8.27 -4.45
N ILE A 105 33.35 7.74 -3.26
CA ILE A 105 32.47 8.38 -2.28
C ILE A 105 33.29 9.40 -1.48
N GLU A 106 32.89 10.67 -1.58
CA GLU A 106 33.64 11.81 -1.03
C GLU A 106 33.22 12.16 0.41
N PHE A 107 32.08 11.63 0.88
CA PHE A 107 31.59 11.84 2.23
C PHE A 107 31.97 10.70 3.17
N LYS A 108 31.90 10.96 4.48
CA LYS A 108 32.11 9.96 5.54
C LYS A 108 30.84 9.82 6.37
N LEU A 109 30.45 8.58 6.65
CA LEU A 109 29.46 8.25 7.67
C LEU A 109 30.18 8.03 9.01
N ILE A 110 29.85 8.87 10.00
CA ILE A 110 30.47 8.98 11.33
C ILE A 110 29.64 8.26 12.40
N SER A 111 28.33 8.15 12.21
CA SER A 111 27.43 7.53 13.19
C SER A 111 27.67 6.02 13.33
N ASP A 112 27.15 5.44 14.41
CA ASP A 112 27.26 4.00 14.65
C ASP A 112 26.30 3.22 13.74
N GLU A 113 26.89 2.63 12.70
CA GLU A 113 26.18 1.88 11.66
C GLU A 113 25.41 0.68 12.21
N LYS A 114 25.87 0.08 13.31
CA LYS A 114 25.14 -1.03 13.96
C LYS A 114 23.82 -0.59 14.56
N VAL A 115 23.78 0.64 15.07
CA VAL A 115 22.57 1.25 15.65
C VAL A 115 21.68 1.78 14.53
N ASN A 116 22.25 2.43 13.52
CA ASN A 116 21.46 3.03 12.44
C ASN A 116 20.85 2.01 11.47
N PHE A 117 21.55 0.90 11.23
CA PHE A 117 21.12 -0.18 10.33
C PHE A 117 20.77 -1.45 11.10
N SER A 118 20.21 -1.30 12.30
CA SER A 118 19.61 -2.41 13.03
C SER A 118 18.38 -2.88 12.23
N SER A 119 18.61 -3.81 11.30
CA SER A 119 17.54 -4.45 10.53
C SER A 119 16.55 -5.12 11.47
N THR A 120 15.34 -5.32 10.98
CA THR A 120 14.33 -6.21 11.59
C THR A 120 14.89 -7.62 11.84
N VAL A 121 15.92 -8.02 11.10
CA VAL A 121 16.63 -9.27 11.26
C VAL A 121 17.59 -9.18 12.45
N GLN A 122 17.28 -9.95 13.50
CA GLN A 122 18.04 -10.09 14.75
C GLN A 122 19.51 -10.53 14.55
N SER A 123 19.88 -10.90 13.33
CA SER A 123 21.22 -11.27 12.88
C SER A 123 21.46 -10.73 11.46
N ASN A 124 21.52 -9.41 11.28
CA ASN A 124 22.06 -8.84 10.04
C ASN A 124 23.57 -9.15 9.97
N PRO A 125 24.04 -9.96 9.01
CA PRO A 125 25.46 -10.29 8.89
C PRO A 125 26.30 -9.09 8.40
N PHE A 126 25.65 -8.04 7.88
CA PHE A 126 26.29 -6.85 7.31
C PHE A 126 25.81 -5.58 8.04
N PRO A 127 26.24 -5.34 9.29
CA PRO A 127 25.79 -4.20 10.08
C PRO A 127 26.59 -2.91 9.79
N TRP A 128 27.03 -2.74 8.55
CA TRP A 128 27.76 -1.57 8.06
C TRP A 128 27.10 -1.02 6.82
N ALA A 129 27.37 0.25 6.50
CA ALA A 129 26.82 0.87 5.29
C ALA A 129 27.35 0.14 4.04
N ASN A 130 26.49 -0.10 3.05
CA ASN A 130 26.78 -0.95 1.89
C ASN A 130 28.05 -0.56 1.12
N PHE A 131 28.35 0.74 1.07
CA PHE A 131 29.52 1.27 0.39
C PHE A 131 30.84 1.11 1.16
N LYS A 132 30.79 0.64 2.41
CA LYS A 132 31.96 0.19 3.17
C LYS A 132 32.23 -1.31 3.01
N ASP A 133 31.35 -2.04 2.31
CA ASP A 133 31.58 -3.47 2.05
C ASP A 133 32.75 -3.66 1.08
N PRO A 134 33.79 -4.43 1.44
CA PRO A 134 34.95 -4.63 0.58
C PRO A 134 34.65 -5.44 -0.69
N ASN A 135 33.51 -6.11 -0.77
CA ASN A 135 33.12 -6.95 -1.90
C ASN A 135 32.14 -6.25 -2.86
N LEU A 136 31.65 -5.06 -2.51
CA LEU A 136 30.70 -4.31 -3.31
C LEU A 136 31.28 -2.96 -3.71
N ASN A 137 31.20 -2.65 -5.00
CA ASN A 137 31.64 -1.37 -5.54
C ASN A 137 30.42 -0.45 -5.72
N ILE A 138 30.09 0.30 -4.67
CA ILE A 138 28.96 1.23 -4.65
C ILE A 138 29.45 2.61 -5.10
N GLY A 139 28.87 3.12 -6.19
CA GLY A 139 29.16 4.46 -6.71
C GLY A 139 28.19 5.53 -6.18
N ILE A 140 26.92 5.19 -6.00
CA ILE A 140 25.88 6.08 -5.45
C ILE A 140 25.10 5.31 -4.38
N PRO A 141 25.37 5.53 -3.09
CA PRO A 141 24.60 4.92 -2.01
C PRO A 141 23.13 5.34 -2.04
N VAL A 142 22.23 4.44 -1.66
CA VAL A 142 20.79 4.72 -1.50
C VAL A 142 20.43 4.54 -0.03
N PHE A 143 19.72 5.49 0.56
CA PHE A 143 19.19 5.42 1.93
C PHE A 143 17.67 5.50 1.86
N SER A 144 16.97 4.59 2.55
CA SER A 144 15.50 4.55 2.54
C SER A 144 14.95 4.29 3.92
N ILE A 145 13.85 4.96 4.24
CA ILE A 145 12.87 4.48 5.22
C ILE A 145 11.82 3.63 4.50
N HIS A 146 11.01 2.86 5.25
CA HIS A 146 9.81 2.21 4.72
C HIS A 146 8.60 3.16 4.84
N GLY A 147 7.66 3.06 3.90
CA GLY A 147 6.34 3.67 3.96
C GLY A 147 5.28 2.68 4.43
N ASN A 148 3.99 2.96 4.20
CA ASN A 148 2.90 2.09 4.64
C ASN A 148 2.66 0.89 3.72
N HIS A 149 3.09 0.94 2.45
CA HIS A 149 2.95 -0.17 1.51
C HIS A 149 4.08 -1.19 1.63
N ASP A 150 5.29 -0.74 1.98
CA ASP A 150 6.46 -1.58 2.15
C ASP A 150 6.91 -1.70 3.63
N ASP A 151 5.94 -1.70 4.54
CA ASP A 151 6.15 -1.81 5.98
C ASP A 151 6.57 -3.23 6.44
N PRO A 152 7.26 -3.37 7.58
CA PRO A 152 7.57 -4.69 8.14
C PRO A 152 6.28 -5.45 8.54
N SER A 153 5.99 -6.56 7.88
CA SER A 153 4.78 -7.37 8.14
C SER A 153 5.05 -8.87 8.34
N GLY A 154 4.06 -9.58 8.86
CA GLY A 154 4.11 -11.03 9.07
C GLY A 154 4.66 -11.48 10.43
N SER A 155 4.80 -12.81 10.59
CA SER A 155 5.25 -13.43 11.85
C SER A 155 6.72 -13.15 12.16
N THR A 156 7.52 -12.95 11.11
CA THR A 156 8.84 -12.30 11.17
C THR A 156 8.65 -10.93 10.53
N PRO A 157 8.82 -9.81 11.25
CA PRO A 157 8.51 -8.48 10.74
C PRO A 157 9.56 -8.06 9.71
N LEU A 158 9.49 -8.61 8.51
CA LEU A 158 10.41 -8.30 7.40
C LEU A 158 9.69 -7.40 6.42
N CYS A 159 10.44 -6.49 5.81
CA CYS A 159 9.97 -5.66 4.70
C CYS A 159 10.78 -5.97 3.43
N PRO A 160 10.29 -5.61 2.23
CA PRO A 160 11.06 -5.81 1.00
C PRO A 160 12.38 -5.01 0.99
N LEU A 161 12.49 -3.92 1.76
CA LEU A 161 13.75 -3.18 1.92
C LEU A 161 14.83 -3.97 2.66
N ASP A 162 14.48 -4.86 3.59
CA ASP A 162 15.44 -5.73 4.28
C ASP A 162 16.16 -6.67 3.28
N LEU A 163 15.44 -7.13 2.25
CA LEU A 163 16.02 -7.94 1.18
C LEU A 163 17.02 -7.12 0.35
N LEU A 164 16.65 -5.92 -0.08
CA LEU A 164 17.55 -5.04 -0.83
C LEU A 164 18.77 -4.62 -0.01
N ASN A 165 18.59 -4.39 1.30
CA ASN A 165 19.66 -4.12 2.25
C ASN A 165 20.61 -5.32 2.39
N SER A 166 20.06 -6.53 2.49
CA SER A 166 20.85 -7.78 2.53
C SER A 166 21.62 -8.05 1.23
N CYS A 167 21.10 -7.58 0.09
CA CYS A 167 21.81 -7.60 -1.19
C CYS A 167 22.88 -6.49 -1.32
N GLY A 168 22.97 -5.58 -0.35
CA GLY A 168 23.88 -4.44 -0.36
C GLY A 168 23.50 -3.33 -1.36
N LEU A 169 22.25 -3.25 -1.78
CA LEU A 169 21.79 -2.27 -2.78
C LEU A 169 21.22 -0.99 -2.17
N ILE A 170 20.65 -1.09 -0.97
CA ILE A 170 20.08 0.04 -0.21
C ILE A 170 20.62 -0.03 1.22
N ASN A 171 20.69 1.11 1.91
CA ASN A 171 20.88 1.22 3.34
C ASN A 171 19.52 1.52 3.99
N TYR A 172 18.91 0.51 4.60
CA TYR A 172 17.60 0.65 5.25
C TYR A 172 17.78 1.22 6.68
N PHE A 173 17.12 2.34 6.98
CA PHE A 173 17.18 3.01 8.27
C PHE A 173 15.79 3.50 8.71
N GLY A 174 15.68 4.02 9.94
CA GLY A 174 14.40 4.54 10.46
C GLY A 174 13.41 3.47 10.92
N ASN A 175 13.83 2.20 10.94
CA ASN A 175 13.10 1.11 11.58
C ASN A 175 13.15 1.25 13.11
N LEU A 176 12.06 0.91 13.79
CA LEU A 176 11.94 1.02 15.23
C LEU A 176 12.00 -0.35 15.91
N SER A 177 12.82 -0.47 16.95
CA SER A 177 12.93 -1.68 17.77
C SER A 177 11.84 -1.78 18.84
N SER A 178 11.31 -0.64 19.31
CA SER A 178 10.24 -0.55 20.28
C SER A 178 9.22 0.48 19.83
N LEU A 179 7.94 0.16 20.06
CA LEU A 179 6.82 1.01 19.70
C LEU A 179 6.15 1.67 20.93
N GLU A 180 6.81 1.61 22.09
CA GLU A 180 6.37 2.27 23.33
C GLU A 180 7.15 3.55 23.62
N ASN A 181 8.48 3.49 23.52
CA ASN A 181 9.38 4.64 23.59
C ASN A 181 10.26 4.64 22.35
N ILE A 182 10.16 5.70 21.55
CA ILE A 182 10.81 5.84 20.25
C ILE A 182 12.01 6.76 20.41
N ASP A 183 13.22 6.19 20.39
CA ASP A 183 14.46 6.94 20.35
C ASP A 183 15.06 6.88 18.93
N ILE A 184 15.08 8.03 18.25
CA ILE A 184 15.55 8.13 16.86
C ILE A 184 17.01 8.56 16.84
N HIS A 185 17.88 7.67 16.36
CA HIS A 185 19.30 7.92 16.15
C HIS A 185 19.56 8.47 14.73
N PRO A 186 20.24 9.62 14.57
CA PRO A 186 20.54 10.16 13.26
C PRO A 186 21.68 9.40 12.55
N LEU A 187 21.62 9.40 11.23
CA LEU A 187 22.77 9.14 10.36
C LEU A 187 23.62 10.40 10.27
N LEU A 188 24.90 10.32 10.62
CA LEU A 188 25.80 11.47 10.69
C LEU A 188 26.81 11.45 9.54
N PHE A 189 26.61 12.35 8.58
CA PHE A 189 27.45 12.50 7.39
C PHE A 189 28.37 13.71 7.51
N ARG A 190 29.58 13.58 6.97
CA ARG A 190 30.51 14.70 6.80
C ARG A 190 31.12 14.69 5.42
N LYS A 191 31.03 15.80 4.71
CA LYS A 191 31.70 16.04 3.42
C LYS A 191 32.44 17.38 3.51
N GLY A 192 33.77 17.32 3.46
CA GLY A 192 34.62 18.48 3.72
C GLY A 192 34.29 19.18 5.05
N GLN A 193 33.82 20.42 4.97
CA GLN A 193 33.38 21.25 6.10
C GLN A 193 31.90 21.09 6.47
N THR A 194 31.08 20.43 5.65
CA THR A 194 29.64 20.29 5.88
C THR A 194 29.34 19.05 6.70
N ASN A 195 28.56 19.23 7.78
CA ASN A 195 28.04 18.17 8.64
C ASN A 195 26.53 18.07 8.47
N LEU A 196 26.03 16.86 8.23
CA LEU A 196 24.61 16.57 7.97
C LEU A 196 24.13 15.44 8.91
N ALA A 197 23.04 15.67 9.61
CA ALA A 197 22.34 14.69 10.42
C ALA A 197 20.99 14.35 9.77
N ILE A 198 20.79 13.09 9.39
CA ILE A 198 19.52 12.61 8.82
C ILE A 198 18.82 11.73 9.85
N TYR A 199 17.66 12.18 10.29
CA TYR A 199 16.72 11.45 11.12
C TYR A 199 15.69 10.79 10.20
N GLY A 200 15.33 9.53 10.48
CA GLY A 200 14.32 8.81 9.72
C GLY A 200 13.31 8.15 10.64
N LEU A 201 12.05 8.21 10.26
CA LEU A 201 10.96 7.49 10.89
C LEU A 201 10.17 6.77 9.80
N GLY A 202 10.33 5.45 9.72
CA GLY A 202 9.48 4.64 8.85
C GLY A 202 8.01 4.71 9.24
N SER A 203 7.12 4.37 8.32
CA SER A 203 5.68 4.52 8.54
C SER A 203 5.18 3.76 9.77
N ILE A 204 4.31 4.43 10.52
CA ILE A 204 3.53 3.93 11.66
C ILE A 204 2.09 4.36 11.41
N ARG A 205 1.10 3.60 11.87
CA ARG A 205 -0.30 4.07 11.78
C ARG A 205 -0.46 5.45 12.46
N ASP A 206 -1.07 6.40 11.75
CA ASP A 206 -1.10 7.80 12.16
C ASP A 206 -1.71 7.99 13.55
N GLU A 207 -2.82 7.34 13.89
CA GLU A 207 -3.46 7.51 15.21
C GLU A 207 -2.57 7.04 16.34
N ARG A 208 -1.75 6.03 16.07
CA ARG A 208 -0.78 5.50 17.03
C ARG A 208 0.35 6.51 17.21
N LEU A 209 0.95 7.00 16.12
CA LEU A 209 2.04 7.96 16.20
C LEU A 209 1.59 9.28 16.83
N HIS A 210 0.39 9.76 16.46
CA HIS A 210 -0.24 10.93 17.05
C HIS A 210 -0.37 10.80 18.58
N ARG A 211 -0.76 9.62 19.10
CA ARG A 211 -0.77 9.33 20.54
C ARG A 211 0.61 9.34 21.18
N ILE A 212 1.64 8.83 20.49
CA ILE A 212 3.01 8.75 21.00
C ILE A 212 3.60 10.17 21.16
N PHE A 213 3.35 11.04 20.18
CA PHE A 213 3.70 12.46 20.29
C PHE A 213 2.99 13.14 21.46
N LEU A 214 1.68 12.92 21.63
CA LEU A 214 0.94 13.49 22.77
C LEU A 214 1.44 13.01 24.14
N LYS A 215 2.00 11.81 24.22
CA LYS A 215 2.58 11.25 25.44
C LYS A 215 4.05 11.65 25.65
N ASN A 216 4.66 12.42 24.74
CA ASN A 216 6.08 12.75 24.73
C ASN A 216 6.99 11.51 24.78
N GLN A 217 6.62 10.46 24.06
CA GLN A 217 7.35 9.18 24.02
C GLN A 217 8.25 9.05 22.78
N ILE A 218 8.55 10.17 22.12
CA ILE A 218 9.42 10.22 20.95
C ILE A 218 10.55 11.21 21.19
N ASN A 219 11.80 10.75 21.04
CA ASN A 219 13.00 11.54 21.27
C ASN A 219 13.90 11.49 20.04
N LEU A 220 14.23 12.66 19.48
CA LEU A 220 15.26 12.76 18.45
C LEU A 220 16.61 13.01 19.13
N LEU A 221 17.50 12.02 19.07
CA LEU A 221 18.78 12.09 19.75
C LEU A 221 19.76 13.00 19.00
N ARG A 222 20.34 13.99 19.69
CA ARG A 222 21.31 14.92 19.10
C ARG A 222 22.75 14.44 19.31
N PRO A 223 23.67 14.70 18.36
CA PRO A 223 25.09 14.45 18.54
C PRO A 223 25.63 15.21 19.77
N THR A 224 26.43 14.56 20.61
CA THR A 224 26.97 15.18 21.83
C THR A 224 27.98 16.28 21.54
N ASN A 225 28.70 16.17 20.42
CA ASN A 225 29.75 17.12 20.02
C ASN A 225 29.18 18.13 19.01
N GLN A 226 29.25 19.42 19.36
CA GLN A 226 28.84 20.55 18.51
C GLN A 226 27.46 20.37 17.85
N PRO A 227 26.40 20.22 18.66
CA PRO A 227 25.07 19.86 18.14
C PRO A 227 24.45 20.95 17.24
N ASP A 228 24.97 22.18 17.30
CA ASP A 228 24.47 23.30 16.50
C ASP A 228 25.16 23.42 15.14
N ASP A 229 26.26 22.68 14.89
CA ASP A 229 26.99 22.71 13.62
C ASP A 229 26.38 21.77 12.55
N TRP A 230 25.47 20.87 12.96
CA TRP A 230 24.86 19.87 12.09
C TRP A 230 23.64 20.39 11.37
N PHE A 231 23.58 20.31 10.04
CA PHE A 231 22.33 20.50 9.30
C PHE A 231 21.41 19.31 9.52
N ASN A 232 20.18 19.53 9.98
CA ASN A 232 19.27 18.47 10.44
C ASN A 232 18.13 18.25 9.45
N ILE A 233 18.07 17.06 8.86
CA ILE A 233 16.96 16.61 8.01
C ILE A 233 16.16 15.55 8.76
N PHE A 234 14.84 15.66 8.75
CA PHE A 234 13.96 14.58 9.21
C PHE A 234 13.13 14.04 8.05
N VAL A 235 13.14 12.73 7.85
CA VAL A 235 12.35 12.03 6.83
C VAL A 235 11.24 11.26 7.53
N ILE A 236 9.99 11.52 7.14
CA ILE A 236 8.80 10.93 7.74
C ILE A 236 7.80 10.56 6.65
N HIS A 237 7.12 9.42 6.82
CA HIS A 237 6.12 8.92 5.89
C HIS A 237 4.77 8.76 6.60
N GLN A 238 4.00 9.85 6.71
CA GLN A 238 2.74 9.93 7.49
C GLN A 238 1.75 10.87 6.80
N ASN A 239 0.48 10.86 7.20
CA ASN A 239 -0.49 11.85 6.72
C ASN A 239 -0.14 13.26 7.23
N ARG A 240 -0.07 14.24 6.31
CA ARG A 240 0.11 15.67 6.61
C ARG A 240 -1.24 16.36 6.78
N VAL A 241 -2.20 16.02 5.91
CA VAL A 241 -3.53 16.61 5.90
C VAL A 241 -4.45 15.88 6.87
N ALA A 242 -5.29 16.63 7.58
CA ALA A 242 -6.22 16.06 8.53
C ALA A 242 -7.42 15.40 7.83
N HIS A 243 -7.40 14.08 7.70
CA HIS A 243 -8.55 13.28 7.26
C HIS A 243 -9.49 12.92 8.43
N GLY A 244 -8.97 13.00 9.66
CA GLY A 244 -9.74 12.85 10.89
C GLY A 244 -9.06 13.60 12.04
N PRO A 245 -9.62 13.54 13.26
CA PRO A 245 -9.07 14.28 14.40
C PRO A 245 -7.66 13.82 14.82
N LYS A 246 -7.27 12.59 14.46
CA LYS A 246 -5.98 11.97 14.84
C LYS A 246 -5.29 11.24 13.68
N ASN A 247 -5.86 11.27 12.49
CA ASN A 247 -5.36 10.55 11.31
C ASN A 247 -4.47 11.49 10.48
N TYR A 248 -3.47 12.08 11.14
CA TYR A 248 -2.43 12.93 10.58
C TYR A 248 -1.45 13.32 11.69
N ILE A 249 -0.28 13.81 11.31
CA ILE A 249 0.71 14.38 12.22
C ILE A 249 0.80 15.90 12.03
N PRO A 250 0.36 16.71 13.01
CA PRO A 250 0.56 18.15 12.96
C PRO A 250 2.05 18.50 12.91
N GLU A 251 2.44 19.43 12.04
CA GLU A 251 3.83 19.90 11.95
C GLU A 251 4.37 20.45 13.29
N GLN A 252 3.47 20.92 14.18
CA GLN A 252 3.84 21.43 15.51
C GLN A 252 4.34 20.35 16.48
N PHE A 253 4.14 19.07 16.16
CA PHE A 253 4.67 17.98 16.99
C PHE A 253 6.16 17.75 16.78
N LEU A 254 6.69 18.20 15.64
CA LEU A 254 8.09 18.04 15.29
C LEU A 254 8.95 19.06 16.04
N HIS A 255 10.23 18.74 16.26
CA HIS A 255 11.13 19.58 17.04
C HIS A 255 11.67 20.78 16.25
N GLU A 256 11.75 21.94 16.90
CA GLU A 256 12.24 23.22 16.34
C GLU A 256 13.71 23.20 15.84
N PHE A 257 14.54 22.24 16.26
CA PHE A 257 15.96 22.20 15.87
C PHE A 257 16.20 21.65 14.46
N LEU A 258 15.16 21.09 13.83
CA LEU A 258 15.22 20.58 12.48
C LEU A 258 15.39 21.74 11.49
N ASP A 259 16.14 21.53 10.41
CA ASP A 259 16.29 22.51 9.35
C ASP A 259 15.31 22.22 8.19
N ILE A 260 15.16 20.93 7.84
CA ILE A 260 14.25 20.43 6.80
C ILE A 260 13.49 19.19 7.30
N VAL A 261 12.21 19.11 6.95
CA VAL A 261 11.37 17.92 7.05
C VAL A 261 10.97 17.48 5.64
N ILE A 262 11.34 16.26 5.26
CA ILE A 262 10.91 15.61 4.02
C ILE A 262 9.70 14.75 4.35
N TRP A 263 8.55 15.13 3.78
CA TRP A 263 7.26 14.47 3.98
C TRP A 263 7.01 13.51 2.80
N GLY A 264 7.07 12.20 3.08
CA GLY A 264 7.05 11.14 2.06
C GLY A 264 5.65 10.83 1.52
N HIS A 265 4.75 10.42 2.41
CA HIS A 265 3.46 9.79 2.10
C HIS A 265 2.49 10.58 1.20
N GLU A 266 2.60 11.90 1.17
CA GLU A 266 1.66 12.73 0.42
C GLU A 266 2.06 12.76 -1.07
N HIS A 267 1.18 12.28 -1.94
CA HIS A 267 1.47 12.14 -3.38
C HIS A 267 1.48 13.46 -4.16
N ASP A 268 0.88 14.53 -3.62
CA ASP A 268 0.88 15.85 -4.21
C ASP A 268 2.31 16.41 -4.29
N CYS A 269 2.77 16.72 -5.50
CA CYS A 269 4.13 17.21 -5.72
C CYS A 269 4.29 18.68 -5.30
N ARG A 270 4.60 18.91 -4.02
CA ARG A 270 4.88 20.24 -3.41
C ARG A 270 6.35 20.34 -3.03
N LEU A 271 7.20 20.18 -4.05
CA LEU A 271 8.66 20.13 -3.88
C LEU A 271 9.26 21.50 -3.51
N THR A 272 8.56 22.61 -3.71
CA THR A 272 9.05 23.93 -3.27
C THR A 272 9.06 24.00 -1.74
N PRO A 273 10.21 24.30 -1.08
CA PRO A 273 10.29 24.31 0.38
C PRO A 273 9.33 25.33 1.01
N GLU A 274 8.46 24.85 1.89
CA GLU A 274 7.46 25.65 2.62
C GLU A 274 7.96 25.96 4.02
N PHE A 275 8.10 27.24 4.37
CA PHE A 275 8.61 27.61 5.70
C PHE A 275 7.49 27.56 6.74
N ASN A 276 7.66 26.71 7.76
CA ASN A 276 6.78 26.70 8.93
C ASN A 276 7.17 27.85 9.87
N THR A 277 6.29 28.82 10.06
CA THR A 277 6.56 30.01 10.88
C THR A 277 6.59 29.73 12.38
N VAL A 278 5.96 28.65 12.84
CA VAL A 278 5.87 28.27 14.25
C VAL A 278 7.14 27.51 14.65
N GLN A 279 7.44 26.42 13.95
CA GLN A 279 8.56 25.52 14.27
C GLN A 279 9.88 25.92 13.61
N LYS A 280 9.86 26.86 12.65
CA LYS A 280 11.04 27.46 11.99
C LYS A 280 11.90 26.52 11.14
N PHE A 281 11.35 25.39 10.71
CA PHE A 281 11.93 24.52 9.68
C PHE A 281 11.23 24.66 8.33
N PHE A 282 11.83 24.09 7.28
CA PHE A 282 11.19 23.96 5.96
C PHE A 282 10.56 22.57 5.78
N VAL A 283 9.35 22.51 5.25
CA VAL A 283 8.71 21.27 4.80
C VAL A 283 8.90 21.14 3.29
N ILE A 284 9.36 19.97 2.86
CA ILE A 284 9.47 19.58 1.46
C ILE A 284 8.62 18.32 1.29
N GLN A 285 7.69 18.36 0.37
CA GLN A 285 6.80 17.23 0.06
C GLN A 285 7.03 16.84 -1.40
N PRO A 286 7.91 15.86 -1.68
CA PRO A 286 8.32 15.58 -3.05
C PRO A 286 7.17 15.09 -3.94
N GLY A 287 6.17 14.43 -3.36
CA GLY A 287 5.11 13.74 -4.11
C GLY A 287 5.59 12.40 -4.66
N SER A 288 4.65 11.60 -5.16
CA SER A 288 4.94 10.31 -5.79
C SER A 288 5.56 10.47 -7.17
N THR A 289 6.13 9.40 -7.71
CA THR A 289 6.69 9.39 -9.09
C THR A 289 5.74 8.78 -10.13
N VAL A 290 4.65 8.16 -9.69
CA VAL A 290 3.57 7.61 -10.53
C VAL A 290 2.22 8.00 -9.95
N ALA A 291 1.19 8.10 -10.79
CA ALA A 291 -0.16 8.37 -10.32
C ALA A 291 -0.84 7.09 -9.85
N THR A 292 -0.93 6.90 -8.54
CA THR A 292 -1.55 5.69 -7.93
C THR A 292 -3.05 5.88 -7.77
N SER A 293 -3.47 7.09 -7.44
CA SER A 293 -4.86 7.47 -7.22
C SER A 293 -5.30 8.52 -8.24
N LEU A 294 -6.57 8.45 -8.66
CA LEU A 294 -7.14 9.39 -9.63
C LEU A 294 -7.73 10.61 -8.92
N SER A 295 -6.92 11.31 -8.12
CA SER A 295 -7.29 12.49 -7.32
C SER A 295 -6.79 13.79 -7.96
N GLU A 296 -7.25 14.96 -7.49
CA GLU A 296 -6.84 16.25 -8.06
C GLU A 296 -5.34 16.53 -7.86
N GLY A 297 -4.78 16.19 -6.69
CA GLY A 297 -3.40 16.50 -6.35
C GLY A 297 -2.35 15.65 -7.09
N GLU A 298 -2.74 14.45 -7.53
CA GLU A 298 -1.94 13.54 -8.37
C GLU A 298 -1.73 14.07 -9.81
N GLN A 299 -2.53 15.04 -10.26
CA GLN A 299 -2.38 15.70 -11.57
C GLN A 299 -1.15 16.64 -11.61
N ILE A 300 -0.66 17.10 -10.45
CA ILE A 300 0.48 18.01 -10.40
C ILE A 300 1.71 17.33 -11.03
N GLN A 301 2.43 18.07 -11.88
CA GLN A 301 3.64 17.56 -12.54
C GLN A 301 4.62 16.99 -11.50
N LYS A 302 5.00 15.72 -11.67
CA LYS A 302 5.91 15.01 -10.77
C LYS A 302 7.36 15.43 -11.01
N HIS A 303 8.14 15.51 -9.93
CA HIS A 303 9.52 15.99 -9.94
C HIS A 303 10.40 15.13 -9.03
N ALA A 304 11.69 15.01 -9.40
CA ALA A 304 12.74 14.62 -8.46
C ALA A 304 13.44 15.88 -7.90
N GLY A 305 13.84 15.84 -6.63
CA GLY A 305 14.54 16.95 -5.97
C GLY A 305 16.04 16.73 -5.88
N ILE A 306 16.85 17.72 -6.26
CA ILE A 306 18.30 17.73 -6.00
C ILE A 306 18.58 18.73 -4.91
N LEU A 307 18.87 18.23 -3.71
CA LEU A 307 19.18 19.04 -2.54
C LEU A 307 20.69 19.25 -2.44
N HIS A 308 21.11 20.51 -2.48
CA HIS A 308 22.49 20.93 -2.24
C HIS A 308 22.58 21.49 -0.83
N ILE A 309 23.50 20.98 -0.01
CA ILE A 309 23.72 21.43 1.36
C ILE A 309 25.16 21.88 1.52
N TYR A 310 25.33 23.09 2.05
CA TYR A 310 26.62 23.64 2.42
C TYR A 310 26.52 24.27 3.80
N LYS A 311 27.26 23.71 4.76
CA LYS A 311 27.18 24.07 6.19
C LYS A 311 25.72 24.05 6.66
N LYS A 312 25.14 25.22 6.96
CA LYS A 312 23.75 25.40 7.41
C LYS A 312 22.78 25.91 6.35
N THR A 313 23.25 26.08 5.13
CA THR A 313 22.45 26.59 4.02
C THR A 313 22.15 25.47 3.04
N PHE A 314 20.98 25.56 2.40
CA PHE A 314 20.60 24.61 1.37
C PHE A 314 20.02 25.30 0.15
N LYS A 315 20.06 24.59 -0.98
CA LYS A 315 19.39 24.95 -2.22
C LYS A 315 18.75 23.69 -2.79
N LEU A 316 17.44 23.75 -3.03
CA LEU A 316 16.73 22.66 -3.69
C LEU A 316 16.49 23.01 -5.16
N GLN A 317 16.92 22.12 -6.03
CA GLN A 317 16.70 22.20 -7.47
C GLN A 317 15.70 21.12 -7.89
N GLN A 318 14.63 21.53 -8.57
CA GLN A 318 13.57 20.62 -9.01
C GLN A 318 13.87 20.13 -10.43
N ARG A 319 13.76 18.83 -10.65
CA ARG A 319 13.92 18.17 -11.96
C ARG A 319 12.59 17.53 -12.35
N PRO A 320 11.84 18.08 -13.32
CA PRO A 320 10.57 17.50 -13.75
C PRO A 320 10.82 16.15 -14.42
N LEU A 321 10.02 15.15 -14.06
CA LEU A 321 10.08 13.83 -14.66
C LEU A 321 9.38 13.83 -16.02
N GLN A 322 10.06 13.35 -17.05
CA GLN A 322 9.62 13.35 -18.45
C GLN A 322 8.93 12.06 -18.85
N THR A 323 9.20 10.97 -18.14
CA THR A 323 8.67 9.65 -18.45
C THR A 323 7.31 9.34 -17.83
N VAL A 324 6.85 10.20 -16.91
CA VAL A 324 5.58 10.03 -16.22
C VAL A 324 4.41 10.15 -17.20
N ARG A 325 3.46 9.21 -17.09
CA ARG A 325 2.20 9.25 -17.85
C ARG A 325 1.40 10.48 -17.45
N GLN A 326 0.96 11.25 -18.43
CA GLN A 326 0.11 12.41 -18.20
C GLN A 326 -1.21 12.01 -17.56
N PHE A 327 -1.67 12.80 -16.60
CA PHE A 327 -2.94 12.59 -15.92
C PHE A 327 -3.73 13.90 -15.89
N TYR A 328 -5.03 13.79 -16.18
CA TYR A 328 -5.97 14.90 -16.16
C TYR A 328 -7.18 14.55 -15.32
N PHE A 329 -7.47 15.40 -14.35
CA PHE A 329 -8.62 15.37 -13.48
C PHE A 329 -9.50 16.59 -13.77
N VAL A 330 -10.79 16.38 -14.04
CA VAL A 330 -11.74 17.46 -14.31
C VAL A 330 -13.04 17.23 -13.57
N ASP A 331 -13.45 18.25 -12.82
CA ASP A 331 -14.78 18.33 -12.21
C ASP A 331 -15.78 18.94 -13.18
N ILE A 332 -16.90 18.23 -13.38
CA ILE A 332 -18.00 18.68 -14.23
C ILE A 332 -19.27 18.73 -13.40
N ASN A 333 -19.81 19.92 -13.20
CA ASN A 333 -21.11 20.10 -12.56
C ASN A 333 -22.20 20.23 -13.62
N LEU A 334 -23.13 19.26 -13.67
CA LEU A 334 -24.16 19.24 -14.71
C LEU A 334 -25.12 20.43 -14.62
N SER A 335 -25.32 21.01 -13.44
CA SER A 335 -26.18 22.18 -13.28
C SER A 335 -25.66 23.43 -14.01
N ASP A 336 -24.34 23.53 -14.22
CA ASP A 336 -23.74 24.65 -14.93
C ASP A 336 -23.94 24.56 -16.46
N HIS A 337 -24.22 23.36 -16.97
CA HIS A 337 -24.37 23.08 -18.39
C HIS A 337 -25.83 22.86 -18.83
N ILE A 338 -26.74 22.60 -17.88
CA ILE A 338 -28.15 22.30 -18.15
C ILE A 338 -29.04 23.20 -17.29
N ASP A 339 -29.74 24.14 -17.93
CA ASP A 339 -30.70 25.01 -17.26
C ASP A 339 -31.80 24.22 -16.51
N GLU A 340 -32.13 24.64 -15.29
CA GLU A 340 -33.24 24.10 -14.47
C GLU A 340 -34.61 24.08 -15.18
N LYS A 341 -34.84 24.98 -16.14
CA LYS A 341 -36.07 25.01 -16.95
C LYS A 341 -36.10 23.90 -18.00
N ALA A 342 -34.94 23.49 -18.50
CA ALA A 342 -34.78 22.42 -19.47
C ALA A 342 -35.00 21.05 -18.80
N LEU A 343 -34.56 20.91 -17.54
CA LEU A 343 -34.72 19.74 -16.66
C LEU A 343 -36.16 19.22 -16.53
N LYS A 344 -37.17 20.10 -16.51
CA LYS A 344 -38.59 19.71 -16.38
C LYS A 344 -39.25 19.29 -17.70
N THR A 345 -38.58 19.52 -18.83
CA THR A 345 -39.20 19.41 -20.17
C THR A 345 -38.46 18.44 -21.10
N LEU A 346 -37.20 18.10 -20.79
CA LEU A 346 -36.38 17.17 -21.57
C LEU A 346 -36.64 15.72 -21.14
N SER A 347 -36.89 14.85 -22.12
CA SER A 347 -36.87 13.40 -21.94
C SER A 347 -35.46 12.92 -21.56
N ASN A 348 -35.35 11.89 -20.71
CA ASN A 348 -34.08 11.30 -20.26
C ASN A 348 -33.09 11.01 -21.41
N SER A 349 -33.57 10.47 -22.53
CA SER A 349 -32.75 10.19 -23.73
C SER A 349 -32.04 11.42 -24.33
N LYS A 350 -32.65 12.61 -24.27
CA LYS A 350 -32.01 13.84 -24.76
C LYS A 350 -30.98 14.38 -23.78
N LEU A 351 -31.16 14.10 -22.49
CA LEU A 351 -30.22 14.47 -21.44
C LEU A 351 -28.97 13.61 -21.52
N GLU A 352 -29.11 12.30 -21.74
CA GLU A 352 -28.01 11.38 -22.06
C GLU A 352 -27.21 11.84 -23.29
N GLN A 353 -27.87 12.22 -24.39
CA GLN A 353 -27.19 12.70 -25.59
C GLN A 353 -26.38 13.97 -25.34
N LYS A 354 -26.91 14.88 -24.51
CA LYS A 354 -26.17 16.09 -24.11
C LYS A 354 -24.98 15.75 -23.22
N LEU A 355 -25.17 14.85 -22.26
CA LEU A 355 -24.11 14.38 -21.36
C LEU A 355 -23.00 13.69 -22.16
N ASP A 356 -23.36 12.74 -23.03
CA ASP A 356 -22.43 12.05 -23.94
C ASP A 356 -21.63 13.04 -24.78
N LYS A 357 -22.29 14.10 -25.29
CA LYS A 357 -21.61 15.15 -26.05
C LYS A 357 -20.64 15.96 -25.18
N ILE A 358 -21.06 16.44 -24.01
CA ILE A 358 -20.20 17.21 -23.09
C ILE A 358 -18.97 16.39 -22.71
N LEU A 359 -19.16 15.14 -22.29
CA LEU A 359 -18.05 14.26 -21.92
C LEU A 359 -17.12 13.99 -23.10
N THR A 360 -17.68 13.74 -24.29
CA THR A 360 -16.89 13.51 -25.51
C THR A 360 -16.07 14.73 -25.90
N ASP A 361 -16.66 15.93 -25.84
CA ASP A 361 -15.99 17.19 -26.18
C ASP A 361 -14.85 17.46 -25.18
N THR A 362 -15.12 17.35 -23.86
CA THR A 362 -14.10 17.51 -22.81
C THR A 362 -12.95 16.52 -22.96
N ILE A 363 -13.23 15.23 -23.22
CA ILE A 363 -12.17 14.22 -23.40
C ILE A 363 -11.33 14.53 -24.63
N ASN A 364 -11.95 14.91 -25.74
CA ASN A 364 -11.20 15.26 -26.95
C ASN A 364 -10.31 16.49 -26.74
N GLU A 365 -10.77 17.49 -26.00
CA GLU A 365 -9.95 18.64 -25.62
C GLU A 365 -8.75 18.23 -24.76
N LEU A 366 -8.97 17.37 -23.76
CA LEU A 366 -7.90 16.83 -22.92
C LEU A 366 -6.90 15.98 -23.71
N LEU A 367 -7.35 15.21 -24.70
CA LEU A 367 -6.47 14.42 -25.55
C LEU A 367 -5.61 15.31 -26.47
N VAL A 368 -6.19 16.38 -27.04
CA VAL A 368 -5.42 17.38 -27.79
C VAL A 368 -4.41 18.10 -26.90
N ARG A 369 -4.76 18.34 -25.63
CA ARG A 369 -3.85 18.91 -24.64
C ARG A 369 -2.71 17.94 -24.30
N ALA A 370 -3.02 16.66 -24.09
CA ALA A 370 -2.05 15.60 -23.83
C ALA A 370 -1.01 15.51 -24.94
N GLU A 371 -1.43 15.50 -26.21
CA GLU A 371 -0.52 15.48 -27.36
C GLU A 371 0.42 16.69 -27.40
N LYS A 372 -0.05 17.88 -26.98
CA LYS A 372 0.76 19.11 -26.93
C LYS A 372 1.73 19.15 -25.76
N GLU A 373 1.31 18.66 -24.60
CA GLU A 373 2.10 18.64 -23.36
C GLU A 373 3.05 17.44 -23.28
N HIS A 374 2.96 16.50 -24.22
CA HIS A 374 3.85 15.33 -24.26
C HIS A 374 5.31 15.79 -24.41
N THR A 375 6.20 15.30 -23.55
CA THR A 375 7.60 15.76 -23.49
C THR A 375 8.41 15.37 -24.72
N GLY A 376 7.94 14.36 -25.45
CA GLY A 376 8.63 13.76 -26.59
C GLY A 376 9.68 12.74 -26.17
N HIS A 377 9.83 12.48 -24.87
CA HIS A 377 10.72 11.46 -24.37
C HIS A 377 10.28 10.08 -24.88
N PRO A 378 11.20 9.23 -25.41
CA PRO A 378 10.85 7.98 -26.08
C PRO A 378 10.18 6.95 -25.16
N LYS A 379 10.42 7.03 -23.85
CA LYS A 379 9.80 6.17 -22.84
C LYS A 379 8.54 6.75 -22.20
N GLN A 380 8.15 7.98 -22.53
CA GLN A 380 6.90 8.52 -22.00
C GLN A 380 5.71 7.78 -22.63
N PRO A 381 4.75 7.27 -21.84
CA PRO A 381 3.58 6.62 -22.38
C PRO A 381 2.68 7.57 -23.17
N LYS A 382 2.15 7.08 -24.31
CA LYS A 382 1.36 7.90 -25.24
C LYS A 382 -0.09 8.13 -24.81
N LYS A 383 -0.71 7.15 -24.13
CA LYS A 383 -2.11 7.23 -23.70
C LYS A 383 -2.18 7.89 -22.32
N PRO A 384 -2.82 9.05 -22.16
CA PRO A 384 -2.94 9.69 -20.86
C PRO A 384 -3.94 8.95 -19.96
N LEU A 385 -3.92 9.31 -18.68
CA LEU A 385 -4.97 9.02 -17.71
C LEU A 385 -5.95 10.19 -17.69
N ILE A 386 -7.25 9.89 -17.70
CA ILE A 386 -8.31 10.90 -17.61
C ILE A 386 -9.30 10.47 -16.54
N ARG A 387 -9.65 11.38 -15.63
CA ARG A 387 -10.71 11.20 -14.63
C ARG A 387 -11.66 12.38 -14.70
N LEU A 388 -12.91 12.10 -15.05
CA LEU A 388 -14.01 13.06 -15.05
C LEU A 388 -14.91 12.78 -13.85
N ARG A 389 -14.95 13.70 -12.89
CA ARG A 389 -15.87 13.62 -11.77
C ARG A 389 -17.09 14.48 -12.06
N VAL A 390 -18.22 13.81 -12.30
CA VAL A 390 -19.46 14.44 -12.76
C VAL A 390 -20.43 14.54 -11.59
N ASP A 391 -20.73 15.76 -11.16
CA ASP A 391 -21.80 16.05 -10.20
C ASP A 391 -23.13 16.14 -10.94
N TYR A 392 -24.01 15.17 -10.68
CA TYR A 392 -25.34 15.10 -11.27
C TYR A 392 -26.46 15.29 -10.23
N THR A 393 -26.17 16.03 -9.15
CA THR A 393 -27.16 16.40 -8.14
C THR A 393 -28.35 17.11 -8.79
N GLY A 394 -29.58 16.66 -8.49
CA GLY A 394 -30.81 17.19 -9.09
C GLY A 394 -31.21 16.54 -10.43
N PHE A 395 -30.42 15.60 -10.96
CA PHE A 395 -30.73 14.85 -12.18
C PHE A 395 -30.95 13.36 -11.87
N ASP A 396 -32.01 12.76 -12.42
CA ASP A 396 -32.25 11.31 -12.34
C ASP A 396 -31.68 10.60 -13.58
N LEU A 397 -30.34 10.50 -13.58
CA LEU A 397 -29.54 9.94 -14.67
C LEU A 397 -29.13 8.48 -14.48
N PHE A 398 -29.24 7.97 -13.25
CA PHE A 398 -28.57 6.74 -12.81
C PHE A 398 -29.05 5.47 -13.55
N ASP A 399 -30.32 5.40 -13.93
CA ASP A 399 -30.86 4.22 -14.64
C ASP A 399 -30.62 4.24 -16.15
N SER A 400 -29.99 5.29 -16.69
CA SER A 400 -30.08 5.60 -18.12
C SER A 400 -28.74 5.74 -18.84
N PHE A 401 -27.69 6.23 -18.17
CA PHE A 401 -26.38 6.38 -18.80
C PHE A 401 -25.59 5.07 -18.78
N ASN A 402 -25.20 4.60 -19.97
CA ASN A 402 -24.40 3.39 -20.12
C ASN A 402 -22.91 3.74 -20.20
N ASP A 403 -22.26 3.81 -19.04
CA ASP A 403 -20.82 4.07 -18.90
C ASP A 403 -19.98 3.13 -19.76
N ILE A 404 -20.33 1.85 -19.80
CA ILE A 404 -19.58 0.82 -20.53
C ILE A 404 -19.53 1.13 -22.03
N ARG A 405 -20.67 1.51 -22.61
CA ARG A 405 -20.75 1.87 -24.03
C ARG A 405 -20.00 3.17 -24.33
N PHE A 406 -20.02 4.12 -23.40
CA PHE A 406 -19.27 5.37 -23.54
C PHE A 406 -17.76 5.10 -23.54
N VAL A 407 -17.28 4.35 -22.55
CA VAL A 407 -15.87 4.03 -22.34
C VAL A 407 -15.25 3.30 -23.54
N GLN A 408 -16.00 2.42 -24.20
CA GLN A 408 -15.54 1.71 -25.40
C GLN A 408 -15.07 2.65 -26.52
N LYS A 409 -15.62 3.88 -26.61
CA LYS A 409 -15.23 4.88 -27.62
C LYS A 409 -13.79 5.38 -27.45
N PHE A 410 -13.20 5.23 -26.26
CA PHE A 410 -11.90 5.81 -25.91
C PHE A 410 -10.88 4.76 -25.42
N SER A 411 -11.22 3.46 -25.48
CA SER A 411 -10.38 2.38 -24.97
C SER A 411 -9.00 2.28 -25.64
N ASP A 412 -8.87 2.77 -26.86
CA ASP A 412 -7.63 2.80 -27.64
C ASP A 412 -6.85 4.12 -27.46
N ARG A 413 -7.44 5.14 -26.82
CA ARG A 413 -6.87 6.49 -26.67
C ARG A 413 -6.49 6.86 -25.24
N VAL A 414 -7.10 6.20 -24.24
CA VAL A 414 -6.92 6.48 -22.81
C VAL A 414 -6.46 5.21 -22.10
N ALA A 415 -5.54 5.33 -21.14
CA ALA A 415 -4.98 4.18 -20.43
C ALA A 415 -5.94 3.61 -19.37
N ASN A 416 -6.75 4.46 -18.73
CA ASN A 416 -7.70 4.08 -17.69
C ASN A 416 -9.17 4.15 -18.18
N ALA A 417 -9.45 3.62 -19.37
CA ALA A 417 -10.77 3.75 -19.99
C ALA A 417 -11.91 3.32 -19.04
N LYS A 418 -11.74 2.19 -18.33
CA LYS A 418 -12.75 1.62 -17.41
C LYS A 418 -13.12 2.53 -16.24
N THR A 419 -12.17 3.32 -15.72
CA THR A 419 -12.34 4.16 -14.53
C THR A 419 -12.34 5.66 -14.85
N MET A 420 -12.53 6.01 -16.12
CA MET A 420 -12.44 7.38 -16.62
C MET A 420 -13.55 8.30 -16.09
N ILE A 421 -14.73 7.77 -15.79
CA ILE A 421 -15.88 8.56 -15.33
C ILE A 421 -16.23 8.16 -13.90
N ASN A 422 -16.44 9.16 -13.04
CA ASN A 422 -17.03 9.00 -11.72
C ASN A 422 -18.28 9.88 -11.63
N LEU A 423 -19.44 9.25 -11.55
CA LEU A 423 -20.72 9.91 -11.35
C LEU A 423 -21.01 9.98 -9.86
N HIS A 424 -21.19 11.18 -9.31
CA HIS A 424 -21.58 11.35 -7.91
C HIS A 424 -22.74 12.35 -7.76
N LYS A 425 -23.58 12.13 -6.72
CA LYS A 425 -24.52 13.14 -6.22
C LYS A 425 -23.99 13.64 -4.88
N LYS A 426 -24.06 14.95 -4.65
CA LYS A 426 -23.91 15.49 -3.31
C LYS A 426 -25.06 14.94 -2.46
N ARG A 427 -24.73 14.13 -1.45
CA ARG A 427 -25.69 13.75 -0.42
C ARG A 427 -26.20 15.02 0.24
N GLU A 428 -27.52 15.19 0.30
CA GLU A 428 -28.09 16.18 1.22
C GLU A 428 -27.61 15.82 2.63
N GLN A 429 -26.89 16.75 3.26
CA GLN A 429 -26.37 16.62 4.64
C GLN A 429 -27.48 16.36 5.68
N ASN A 430 -28.76 16.36 5.28
CA ASN A 430 -29.90 16.09 6.12
C ASN A 430 -30.09 14.60 6.50
N LEU A 431 -29.51 13.64 5.78
CA LEU A 431 -29.65 12.21 6.09
C LEU A 431 -28.69 11.70 7.18
N LEU A 432 -27.61 12.45 7.48
CA LEU A 432 -26.68 12.13 8.57
C LEU A 432 -27.25 12.43 9.97
N LYS A 433 -28.38 13.17 10.07
CA LYS A 433 -29.10 13.37 11.33
C LYS A 433 -30.17 12.31 11.62
N SER A 434 -30.56 11.49 10.64
CA SER A 434 -31.65 10.52 10.79
C SER A 434 -31.22 9.09 11.15
N HIS A 435 -29.93 8.80 11.12
CA HIS A 435 -29.35 7.56 11.64
C HIS A 435 -28.23 7.87 12.63
N GLU A 436 -28.55 8.57 13.72
CA GLU A 436 -27.86 8.25 14.97
C GLU A 436 -28.15 6.77 15.25
N ILE A 437 -27.18 5.92 14.91
CA ILE A 437 -27.09 4.58 15.51
C ILE A 437 -27.09 4.86 17.01
N LYS A 438 -28.20 4.55 17.69
CA LYS A 438 -28.25 4.60 19.15
C LYS A 438 -27.34 3.49 19.65
N LEU A 439 -26.05 3.81 19.73
CA LEU A 439 -25.02 2.94 20.27
C LEU A 439 -25.36 2.65 21.73
N ASP A 440 -25.30 1.38 22.12
CA ASP A 440 -25.59 0.93 23.47
C ASP A 440 -24.61 1.62 24.46
N PRO A 441 -25.11 2.40 25.45
CA PRO A 441 -24.27 3.07 26.44
C PRO A 441 -23.33 2.12 27.18
N ASP A 442 -23.72 0.85 27.34
CA ASP A 442 -22.93 -0.16 28.03
C ASP A 442 -21.80 -0.72 27.14
N ALA A 443 -22.02 -0.82 25.83
CA ALA A 443 -20.97 -1.13 24.86
C ALA A 443 -19.86 -0.06 24.86
N ILE A 444 -20.27 1.21 24.93
CA ILE A 444 -19.34 2.35 24.96
C ILE A 444 -18.51 2.36 26.25
N LYS A 445 -19.12 2.07 27.41
CA LYS A 445 -18.40 2.00 28.69
C LYS A 445 -17.39 0.86 28.70
N ILE A 446 -17.79 -0.35 28.28
CA ILE A 446 -16.91 -1.53 28.27
C ILE A 446 -15.75 -1.31 27.30
N SER A 447 -16.03 -0.81 26.09
CA SER A 447 -14.99 -0.46 25.12
C SER A 447 -14.01 0.57 25.69
N ASN A 448 -14.50 1.64 26.32
CA ASN A 448 -13.65 2.70 26.85
C ASN A 448 -12.79 2.25 28.04
N ASP A 449 -13.34 1.43 28.94
CA ASP A 449 -12.59 0.95 30.11
C ASP A 449 -11.58 -0.14 29.75
N GLN A 450 -11.83 -0.96 28.72
CA GLN A 450 -10.86 -1.94 28.23
C GLN A 450 -9.80 -1.34 27.30
N PHE A 451 -10.12 -0.30 26.51
CA PHE A 451 -9.13 0.46 25.73
C PHE A 451 -8.10 1.15 26.63
N LYS A 452 -8.52 1.65 27.80
CA LYS A 452 -7.60 2.19 28.82
C LYS A 452 -6.64 1.13 29.37
N ASN A 453 -7.08 -0.14 29.41
CA ASN A 453 -6.33 -1.26 29.94
C ASN A 453 -5.58 -2.10 28.88
N ALA A 454 -5.53 -1.63 27.62
CA ALA A 454 -4.82 -2.28 26.50
C ALA A 454 -5.18 -3.76 26.28
N GLN A 455 -6.45 -4.13 26.48
CA GLN A 455 -6.92 -5.49 26.20
C GLN A 455 -7.32 -5.64 24.72
N ARG A 456 -7.15 -6.88 24.22
CA ARG A 456 -7.53 -7.32 22.88
C ARG A 456 -9.03 -7.10 22.60
N VAL A 457 -9.39 -6.69 21.38
CA VAL A 457 -10.77 -6.34 20.98
C VAL A 457 -11.73 -7.52 21.15
N GLU A 458 -11.24 -8.74 20.97
CA GLU A 458 -11.99 -9.97 21.20
C GLU A 458 -12.54 -10.03 22.64
N HIS A 459 -11.73 -9.65 23.62
CA HIS A 459 -12.12 -9.67 25.03
C HIS A 459 -13.22 -8.63 25.33
N SER A 460 -13.23 -7.51 24.62
CA SER A 460 -14.26 -6.46 24.76
C SER A 460 -15.61 -6.92 24.21
N ILE A 461 -15.61 -7.61 23.08
CA ILE A 461 -16.82 -8.19 22.48
C ILE A 461 -17.38 -9.30 23.36
N GLN A 462 -16.51 -10.18 23.89
CA GLN A 462 -16.91 -11.23 24.81
C GLN A 462 -17.51 -10.64 26.11
N THR A 463 -16.83 -9.66 26.72
CA THR A 463 -17.31 -9.00 27.93
C THR A 463 -18.64 -8.29 27.71
N TYR A 464 -18.82 -7.65 26.54
CA TYR A 464 -20.09 -7.03 26.19
C TYR A 464 -21.21 -8.06 26.12
N PHE A 465 -21.09 -9.12 25.33
CA PHE A 465 -22.19 -10.09 25.17
C PHE A 465 -22.46 -10.92 26.44
N ASP A 466 -21.43 -11.18 27.26
CA ASP A 466 -21.58 -11.84 28.57
C ASP A 466 -22.35 -10.99 29.58
N SER A 467 -22.15 -9.67 29.57
CA SER A 467 -22.76 -8.71 30.52
C SER A 467 -24.10 -8.10 30.06
N THR A 468 -24.52 -8.38 28.83
CA THR A 468 -25.68 -7.74 28.20
C THR A 468 -27.01 -8.48 28.45
N THR A 469 -28.12 -7.71 28.51
CA THR A 469 -29.49 -8.25 28.67
C THR A 469 -29.95 -9.07 27.44
N GLU A 470 -30.86 -10.04 27.62
CA GLU A 470 -31.31 -10.96 26.55
C GLU A 470 -31.81 -10.27 25.27
N ASN A 471 -32.32 -9.03 25.38
CA ASN A 471 -32.82 -8.27 24.24
C ASN A 471 -31.72 -7.74 23.30
N ASN A 472 -30.49 -7.58 23.81
CA ASN A 472 -29.36 -7.05 23.06
C ASN A 472 -28.36 -8.16 22.65
N ARG A 473 -28.68 -9.43 22.91
CA ARG A 473 -27.92 -10.57 22.40
C ARG A 473 -28.22 -10.80 20.93
N LEU A 474 -27.22 -11.28 20.19
CA LEU A 474 -27.38 -11.62 18.78
C LEU A 474 -28.41 -12.76 18.64
N ARG A 475 -29.42 -12.59 17.78
CA ARG A 475 -30.48 -13.60 17.62
C ARG A 475 -30.08 -14.76 16.72
N LEU A 476 -29.46 -14.41 15.59
CA LEU A 476 -29.05 -15.36 14.55
C LEU A 476 -27.58 -15.77 14.70
N LEU A 477 -26.70 -14.79 14.89
CA LEU A 477 -25.27 -15.01 14.91
C LEU A 477 -24.82 -15.56 16.27
N ASP A 478 -23.93 -16.54 16.23
CA ASP A 478 -23.26 -17.07 17.42
C ASP A 478 -22.04 -16.22 17.79
N GLU A 479 -21.95 -15.86 19.07
CA GLU A 479 -20.96 -14.96 19.64
C GLU A 479 -19.56 -15.60 19.64
N LYS A 480 -19.46 -16.90 19.93
CA LYS A 480 -18.19 -17.64 19.89
C LYS A 480 -17.65 -17.71 18.46
N SER A 481 -18.52 -17.97 17.49
CA SER A 481 -18.16 -18.06 16.07
C SER A 481 -17.71 -16.72 15.49
N MET A 482 -18.39 -15.64 15.85
CA MET A 482 -18.01 -14.26 15.53
C MET A 482 -16.63 -13.91 16.10
N LEU A 483 -16.39 -14.23 17.37
CA LEU A 483 -15.11 -13.95 18.04
C LEU A 483 -13.96 -14.67 17.35
N ALA A 484 -14.15 -15.95 17.01
CA ALA A 484 -13.13 -16.72 16.31
C ALA A 484 -12.87 -16.23 14.87
N ALA A 485 -13.90 -15.77 14.16
CA ALA A 485 -13.74 -15.18 12.83
C ALA A 485 -13.00 -13.82 12.91
N LEU A 486 -13.25 -13.05 13.97
CA LEU A 486 -12.50 -11.82 14.25
C LEU A 486 -11.03 -12.11 14.59
N THR A 487 -10.75 -13.14 15.39
CA THR A 487 -9.37 -13.57 15.65
C THR A 487 -8.67 -14.00 14.36
N GLU A 488 -9.37 -14.70 13.45
CA GLU A 488 -8.82 -15.10 12.17
C GLU A 488 -8.57 -13.90 11.23
N PHE A 489 -9.45 -12.91 11.24
CA PHE A 489 -9.26 -11.64 10.55
C PHE A 489 -8.04 -10.88 11.08
N ILE A 490 -7.89 -10.75 12.40
CA ILE A 490 -6.82 -9.96 13.04
C ILE A 490 -5.47 -10.68 13.03
N ASP A 491 -5.43 -11.95 13.45
CA ASP A 491 -4.15 -12.67 13.65
C ASP A 491 -3.64 -13.32 12.36
N LYS A 492 -4.51 -13.55 11.35
CA LYS A 492 -4.13 -14.23 10.11
C LYS A 492 -4.34 -13.40 8.83
N ASP A 493 -4.72 -12.13 8.93
CA ASP A 493 -5.02 -11.24 7.78
C ASP A 493 -6.03 -11.86 6.78
N GLU A 494 -6.96 -12.70 7.25
CA GLU A 494 -7.97 -13.30 6.39
C GLU A 494 -9.15 -12.32 6.22
N VAL A 495 -9.05 -11.42 5.24
CA VAL A 495 -9.99 -10.31 4.95
C VAL A 495 -11.45 -10.77 4.87
N TYR A 496 -11.70 -12.00 4.40
CA TYR A 496 -13.04 -12.55 4.22
C TYR A 496 -13.53 -13.45 5.37
N ALA A 497 -12.81 -13.53 6.49
CA ALA A 497 -13.17 -14.43 7.60
C ALA A 497 -14.56 -14.11 8.18
N LEU A 498 -14.88 -12.82 8.32
CA LEU A 498 -16.17 -12.35 8.85
C LEU A 498 -17.32 -12.62 7.86
N SER A 499 -17.17 -12.26 6.59
CA SER A 499 -18.23 -12.46 5.58
C SER A 499 -18.53 -13.93 5.37
N THR A 500 -17.50 -14.77 5.27
CA THR A 500 -17.63 -16.22 5.10
C THR A 500 -18.35 -16.86 6.30
N MET A 501 -18.05 -16.40 7.52
CA MET A 501 -18.72 -16.90 8.72
C MET A 501 -20.20 -16.50 8.76
N VAL A 502 -20.54 -15.25 8.39
CA VAL A 502 -21.93 -14.78 8.32
C VAL A 502 -22.71 -15.56 7.26
N GLU A 503 -22.16 -15.70 6.05
CA GLU A 503 -22.78 -16.46 4.96
C GLU A 503 -23.04 -17.91 5.36
N GLY A 504 -22.04 -18.57 5.96
CA GLY A 504 -22.15 -19.95 6.41
C GLY A 504 -23.20 -20.15 7.50
N GLN A 505 -23.31 -19.21 8.45
CA GLN A 505 -24.36 -19.28 9.48
C GLN A 505 -25.76 -19.07 8.90
N ILE A 506 -25.93 -18.10 8.00
CA ILE A 506 -27.20 -17.86 7.31
C ILE A 506 -27.63 -19.11 6.55
N GLU A 507 -26.72 -19.73 5.79
CA GLU A 507 -27.03 -20.90 4.98
C GLU A 507 -27.40 -22.12 5.85
N GLN A 508 -26.69 -22.35 6.96
CA GLN A 508 -27.01 -23.41 7.91
C GLN A 508 -28.37 -23.21 8.57
N THR A 509 -28.67 -21.99 8.99
CA THR A 509 -29.97 -21.67 9.58
C THR A 509 -31.09 -21.82 8.56
N GLN A 510 -30.91 -21.35 7.32
CA GLN A 510 -31.90 -21.52 6.25
C GLN A 510 -32.17 -22.99 5.95
N LYS A 511 -31.12 -23.83 5.86
CA LYS A 511 -31.25 -25.29 5.68
C LYS A 511 -31.96 -25.97 6.84
N PHE A 512 -31.72 -25.53 8.07
CA PHE A 512 -32.39 -26.07 9.24
C PHE A 512 -33.88 -25.72 9.25
N LEU A 513 -34.20 -24.45 9.00
CA LEU A 513 -35.59 -23.98 8.91
C LEU A 513 -36.34 -24.64 7.74
N SER A 514 -35.70 -24.81 6.58
CA SER A 514 -36.33 -25.48 5.43
C SER A 514 -36.66 -26.96 5.67
N ASN A 515 -35.92 -27.64 6.55
CA ASN A 515 -36.09 -29.06 6.83
C ASN A 515 -37.12 -29.35 7.93
N GLN A 516 -37.48 -28.35 8.75
CA GLN A 516 -38.37 -28.55 9.91
C GLN A 516 -39.67 -27.75 9.85
N ILE A 517 -39.81 -26.79 8.92
CA ILE A 517 -40.92 -25.84 8.93
C ILE A 517 -41.80 -26.01 7.69
N HIS A 518 -43.09 -26.23 7.92
CA HIS A 518 -44.14 -26.26 6.89
C HIS A 518 -45.22 -25.18 7.13
N THR A 519 -44.91 -24.16 7.93
CA THR A 519 -45.86 -23.11 8.34
C THR A 519 -45.21 -21.73 8.37
N ASP A 520 -45.93 -20.70 7.92
CA ASP A 520 -45.46 -19.29 7.85
C ASP A 520 -45.65 -18.50 9.16
N ASP A 521 -45.78 -19.17 10.31
CA ASP A 521 -45.99 -18.50 11.60
C ASP A 521 -44.68 -17.90 12.16
N VAL A 522 -44.64 -16.57 12.27
CA VAL A 522 -43.48 -15.78 12.72
C VAL A 522 -43.10 -16.12 14.16
N ALA A 523 -44.06 -16.41 15.03
CA ALA A 523 -43.77 -16.75 16.43
C ALA A 523 -43.08 -18.12 16.56
N PHE A 524 -43.49 -19.07 15.72
CA PHE A 524 -42.89 -20.41 15.65
C PHE A 524 -41.47 -20.35 15.07
N LEU A 525 -41.25 -19.50 14.06
CA LEU A 525 -39.92 -19.24 13.49
C LEU A 525 -38.94 -18.67 14.52
N GLU A 526 -39.38 -17.72 15.37
CA GLU A 526 -38.53 -17.17 16.43
C GLU A 526 -38.18 -18.20 17.52
N GLU A 527 -39.10 -19.10 17.85
CA GLU A 527 -38.89 -20.16 18.85
C GLU A 527 -37.89 -21.22 18.33
N GLU A 528 -38.04 -21.63 17.07
CA GLU A 528 -37.16 -22.62 16.44
C GLU A 528 -35.76 -22.06 16.16
N LEU A 529 -35.64 -20.75 15.87
CA LEU A 529 -34.34 -20.05 15.81
C LEU A 529 -33.59 -20.07 17.15
N LYS A 530 -34.29 -19.82 18.27
CA LYS A 530 -33.69 -19.93 19.61
C LYS A 530 -33.26 -21.36 19.92
N ARG A 531 -34.03 -22.35 19.47
CA ARG A 531 -33.68 -23.77 19.60
C ARG A 531 -32.47 -24.16 18.78
N PHE A 532 -32.36 -23.69 17.54
CA PHE A 532 -31.18 -23.91 16.70
C PHE A 532 -29.92 -23.32 17.33
N LYS A 533 -29.98 -22.09 17.86
CA LYS A 533 -28.85 -21.45 18.53
C LYS A 533 -28.41 -22.22 19.79
N THR A 534 -29.36 -22.73 20.58
CA THR A 534 -29.05 -23.54 21.75
C THR A 534 -28.46 -24.91 21.39
N LEU A 535 -28.91 -25.54 20.29
CA LEU A 535 -28.31 -26.77 19.77
C LEU A 535 -26.85 -26.57 19.32
N GLN A 536 -26.54 -25.45 18.67
CA GLN A 536 -25.16 -25.13 18.27
C GLN A 536 -24.22 -24.88 19.46
N ASN A 537 -24.75 -24.38 20.58
CA ASN A 537 -23.96 -24.10 21.79
C ASN A 537 -23.59 -25.34 22.61
N VAL A 538 -24.24 -26.50 22.38
CA VAL A 538 -24.05 -27.73 23.17
C VAL A 538 -23.05 -28.71 22.50
N ASP A 539 -22.79 -28.56 21.20
CA ASP A 539 -22.00 -29.51 20.39
C ASP A 539 -20.55 -29.01 20.12
N ASP A 540 -19.89 -28.53 21.19
CA ASP A 540 -18.69 -27.65 21.17
C ASP A 540 -17.46 -28.20 20.40
N ASP A 541 -17.28 -29.53 20.28
CA ASP A 541 -16.09 -30.11 19.63
C ASP A 541 -16.30 -30.48 18.15
N GLN A 542 -17.47 -31.04 17.78
CA GLN A 542 -17.76 -31.40 16.39
C GLN A 542 -18.14 -30.19 15.53
N ALA A 543 -18.83 -29.20 16.09
CA ALA A 543 -19.19 -27.98 15.37
C ALA A 543 -17.95 -27.16 15.00
N ASN A 544 -16.98 -27.03 15.91
CA ASN A 544 -15.72 -26.32 15.65
C ASN A 544 -14.83 -26.99 14.60
N GLN A 545 -14.86 -28.32 14.52
CA GLN A 545 -14.11 -29.05 13.49
C GLN A 545 -14.78 -28.93 12.13
N ARG A 546 -16.11 -29.10 12.05
CA ARG A 546 -16.88 -28.87 10.80
C ARG A 546 -16.78 -27.43 10.30
N ARG A 547 -16.67 -26.45 11.21
CA ARG A 547 -16.53 -25.03 10.87
C ARG A 547 -15.16 -24.73 10.27
N ARG A 548 -14.08 -25.31 10.83
CA ARG A 548 -12.74 -25.25 10.22
C ARG A 548 -12.74 -25.92 8.85
N ASP A 549 -13.35 -27.09 8.72
CA ASP A 549 -13.41 -27.83 7.46
C ASP A 549 -14.18 -27.04 6.38
N LEU A 550 -15.31 -26.40 6.72
CA LEU A 550 -16.07 -25.51 5.83
C LEU A 550 -15.28 -24.27 5.40
N LEU A 551 -14.52 -23.66 6.31
CA LEU A 551 -13.61 -22.55 5.99
C LEU A 551 -12.49 -22.98 5.04
N THR A 552 -11.93 -24.19 5.19
CA THR A 552 -10.96 -24.74 4.22
C THR A 552 -11.58 -25.08 2.87
N VAL A 553 -12.80 -25.62 2.84
CA VAL A 553 -13.50 -25.93 1.57
C VAL A 553 -13.89 -24.64 0.84
N ALA A 554 -14.41 -23.64 1.54
CA ALA A 554 -14.69 -22.32 0.99
C ALA A 554 -13.41 -21.63 0.46
N ARG A 555 -12.27 -21.82 1.15
CA ARG A 555 -10.95 -21.38 0.68
C ARG A 555 -10.52 -22.11 -0.59
N GLU A 556 -10.70 -23.42 -0.68
CA GLU A 556 -10.35 -24.23 -1.87
C GLU A 556 -11.27 -23.96 -3.07
N GLU A 557 -12.56 -23.69 -2.86
CA GLU A 557 -13.49 -23.31 -3.92
C GLU A 557 -13.26 -21.87 -4.40
N ARG A 558 -12.93 -20.94 -3.50
CA ARG A 558 -12.59 -19.55 -3.88
C ARG A 558 -11.25 -19.47 -4.61
N LEU A 559 -10.26 -20.31 -4.27
CA LEU A 559 -9.03 -20.42 -5.07
C LEU A 559 -9.27 -20.93 -6.50
N LYS A 560 -10.39 -21.63 -6.75
CA LYS A 560 -10.81 -22.06 -8.10
C LYS A 560 -11.64 -21.01 -8.83
N ILE A 561 -12.39 -20.16 -8.12
CA ILE A 561 -13.27 -19.12 -8.70
C ILE A 561 -12.53 -17.78 -8.89
N ASN A 562 -11.58 -17.43 -8.01
CA ASN A 562 -10.76 -16.21 -8.09
C ASN A 562 -9.64 -16.27 -9.15
N GLY A 563 -9.59 -17.33 -9.97
CA GLY A 563 -8.77 -17.35 -11.18
C GLY A 563 -9.21 -16.29 -12.21
N ASP A 564 -10.45 -15.81 -12.17
CA ASP A 564 -11.02 -14.98 -13.24
C ASP A 564 -11.75 -13.68 -12.81
N ARG A 565 -11.96 -13.38 -11.51
CA ARG A 565 -12.77 -12.20 -11.08
C ARG A 565 -12.37 -11.51 -9.76
N ALA A 566 -11.08 -11.21 -9.55
CA ALA A 566 -10.66 -10.41 -8.39
C ALA A 566 -9.67 -9.32 -8.79
N TYR A 567 -10.16 -8.26 -9.46
CA TYR A 567 -9.49 -6.96 -9.60
C TYR A 567 -10.56 -5.89 -9.76
N ASN A 568 -11.09 -5.44 -8.63
CA ASN A 568 -11.87 -4.22 -8.43
C ASN A 568 -12.00 -4.07 -6.90
N ASP A 569 -10.88 -3.88 -6.22
CA ASP A 569 -10.87 -3.11 -4.97
C ASP A 569 -10.01 -1.89 -5.30
N ASP A 570 -10.69 -0.79 -5.59
CA ASP A 570 -10.14 0.54 -5.43
C ASP A 570 -10.09 0.74 -3.90
N ASP A 571 -8.94 0.49 -3.28
CA ASP A 571 -8.72 0.77 -1.85
C ASP A 571 -8.60 2.30 -1.65
N ASP A 572 -9.75 2.97 -1.76
CA ASP A 572 -10.04 4.14 -0.96
C ASP A 572 -10.78 3.65 0.29
N ASP A 573 -10.16 3.79 1.46
CA ASP A 573 -10.83 3.76 2.76
C ASP A 573 -11.80 4.97 2.85
N ASP A 574 -12.88 4.96 2.06
CA ASP A 574 -13.99 5.92 2.14
C ASP A 574 -15.17 5.56 1.19
N ASP A 575 -15.86 4.42 1.41
CA ASP A 575 -17.35 4.35 1.41
C ASP A 575 -17.83 2.89 1.68
N LEU A 576 -18.39 2.66 2.87
CA LEU A 576 -19.21 1.47 3.13
C LEU A 576 -20.54 1.59 2.37
N MET A 577 -20.59 1.12 1.13
CA MET A 577 -21.84 0.90 0.39
C MET A 577 -22.25 -0.58 0.44
N ILE A 578 -23.30 -0.85 1.22
CA ILE A 578 -24.02 -2.13 1.26
C ILE A 578 -24.58 -2.44 -0.14
N THR A 579 -23.97 -3.38 -0.86
CA THR A 579 -24.53 -3.87 -2.13
C THR A 579 -25.70 -4.82 -1.86
N GLN A 580 -26.92 -4.35 -2.13
CA GLN A 580 -28.09 -5.21 -2.27
C GLN A 580 -27.94 -6.07 -3.53
N THR A 581 -27.92 -7.38 -3.35
CA THR A 581 -27.85 -8.38 -4.43
C THR A 581 -29.11 -8.34 -5.29
N ARG A 582 -28.94 -7.99 -6.58
CA ARG A 582 -29.95 -8.15 -7.64
C ARG A 582 -30.23 -9.65 -7.85
N ARG A 583 -31.44 -10.10 -7.52
CA ARG A 583 -31.97 -11.40 -7.95
C ARG A 583 -32.27 -11.37 -9.46
N THR A 584 -31.47 -12.06 -10.25
CA THR A 584 -31.84 -12.43 -11.62
C THR A 584 -32.87 -13.56 -11.58
N LYS A 585 -34.12 -13.24 -11.91
CA LYS A 585 -35.14 -14.23 -12.27
C LYS A 585 -34.86 -14.71 -13.69
N ASN A 586 -34.51 -15.98 -13.86
CA ASN A 586 -34.75 -16.68 -15.12
C ASN A 586 -36.03 -17.48 -14.94
N ASP A 587 -37.05 -17.08 -15.68
CA ASP A 587 -38.25 -17.85 -16.00
C ASP A 587 -37.85 -18.91 -17.03
N ASP A 588 -38.01 -20.19 -16.70
CA ASP A 588 -38.07 -21.27 -17.69
C ASP A 588 -39.43 -21.96 -17.56
N SER A 589 -40.31 -21.63 -18.49
CA SER A 589 -41.52 -22.37 -18.81
C SER A 589 -41.23 -23.33 -19.97
N ASN A 590 -41.31 -24.64 -19.75
CA ASN A 590 -42.24 -25.53 -20.45
C ASN A 590 -41.83 -27.02 -20.40
N ASN A 591 -42.82 -27.80 -19.91
CA ASN A 591 -43.29 -29.09 -20.39
C ASN A 591 -42.34 -30.27 -20.61
N GLU A 592 -42.51 -31.21 -19.69
CA GLU A 592 -42.56 -32.66 -19.86
C GLU A 592 -43.16 -33.12 -21.20
N ASN A 593 -42.51 -34.12 -21.81
CA ASN A 593 -43.08 -35.45 -22.06
C ASN A 593 -41.99 -36.40 -22.59
N ASP A 594 -41.69 -37.40 -21.76
CA ASP A 594 -41.51 -38.85 -22.01
C ASP A 594 -41.06 -39.33 -23.40
N ASP A 595 -39.96 -40.11 -23.44
CA ASP A 595 -40.06 -41.57 -23.55
C ASP A 595 -38.67 -42.27 -23.45
N ASP A 596 -38.66 -43.36 -22.68
CA ASP A 596 -37.89 -44.61 -22.81
C ASP A 596 -36.38 -44.71 -22.51
N ASP A 597 -36.13 -45.24 -21.31
CA ASP A 597 -35.42 -46.50 -20.97
C ASP A 597 -33.95 -46.79 -21.36
N ALA A 598 -33.22 -47.22 -20.31
CA ALA A 598 -32.19 -48.26 -20.24
C ALA A 598 -30.68 -47.90 -20.23
N PHE A 599 -30.10 -48.10 -19.04
CA PHE A 599 -28.86 -48.81 -18.68
C PHE A 599 -27.45 -48.37 -19.15
N GLU A 600 -26.64 -48.06 -18.13
CA GLU A 600 -25.23 -48.44 -17.84
C GLU A 600 -24.14 -48.53 -18.94
N ILE A 601 -23.09 -47.73 -18.70
CA ILE A 601 -21.64 -48.07 -18.68
C ILE A 601 -21.09 -48.91 -19.86
N ASN A 602 -20.40 -48.27 -20.82
CA ASN A 602 -18.94 -48.44 -20.98
C ASN A 602 -18.30 -47.55 -22.07
N SER A 603 -17.10 -47.08 -21.71
CA SER A 603 -15.92 -46.70 -22.53
C SER A 603 -15.97 -46.76 -24.07
N MET A 604 -15.48 -45.69 -24.73
CA MET A 604 -14.59 -45.80 -25.90
C MET A 604 -13.54 -44.68 -25.94
N ARG A 605 -12.30 -45.10 -26.18
CA ARG A 605 -11.05 -44.32 -26.30
C ARG A 605 -10.82 -43.82 -27.74
N PRO A 606 -9.89 -42.86 -27.95
CA PRO A 606 -9.56 -42.26 -29.24
C PRO A 606 -8.58 -43.11 -30.09
N THR A 607 -8.59 -42.86 -31.39
CA THR A 607 -7.86 -43.58 -32.45
C THR A 607 -6.37 -43.19 -32.57
N GLN A 608 -5.56 -44.19 -32.92
CA GLN A 608 -4.08 -44.18 -33.04
C GLN A 608 -3.55 -43.71 -34.41
N LYS A 609 -2.29 -43.26 -34.44
CA LYS A 609 -1.17 -43.70 -35.31
C LYS A 609 0.11 -42.95 -34.86
N ARG A 610 1.34 -43.51 -34.75
CA ARG A 610 1.91 -44.83 -35.05
C ARG A 610 3.36 -44.90 -34.51
N THR A 611 3.79 -46.08 -34.05
CA THR A 611 5.14 -46.71 -34.12
C THR A 611 6.34 -46.15 -33.32
N GLN A 612 7.22 -46.93 -32.65
CA GLN A 612 7.27 -48.36 -32.26
C GLN A 612 8.55 -48.66 -31.44
N VAL A 613 8.51 -49.74 -30.61
CA VAL A 613 9.61 -50.68 -30.19
C VAL A 613 10.51 -50.24 -29.00
N SER A 614 10.83 -51.01 -27.95
CA SER A 614 10.43 -52.33 -27.36
C SER A 614 11.16 -52.46 -26.00
N THR A 615 10.47 -52.57 -24.85
CA THR A 615 10.20 -53.78 -24.02
C THR A 615 11.34 -54.76 -23.68
N THR A 616 11.54 -55.01 -22.39
CA THR A 616 11.58 -56.34 -21.69
C THR A 616 11.64 -56.06 -20.16
N ALA A 617 10.60 -56.28 -19.35
CA ALA A 617 10.05 -57.53 -18.80
C ALA A 617 11.00 -58.30 -17.84
N GLY A 618 10.62 -58.44 -16.56
CA GLY A 618 11.31 -59.31 -15.60
C GLY A 618 10.74 -59.30 -14.18
N ARG A 619 9.95 -60.34 -13.85
CA ARG A 619 9.32 -60.68 -12.57
C ARG A 619 10.31 -60.85 -11.40
N GLY A 620 9.83 -60.75 -10.15
CA GLY A 620 10.35 -61.59 -9.05
C GLY A 620 10.19 -61.10 -7.62
N ARG A 621 9.33 -61.78 -6.85
CA ARG A 621 9.13 -61.70 -5.40
C ARG A 621 10.40 -62.05 -4.59
N GLY A 622 10.53 -61.55 -3.35
CA GLY A 622 11.30 -62.27 -2.33
C GLY A 622 11.76 -61.47 -1.11
N ARG A 623 11.13 -61.75 0.04
CA ARG A 623 11.48 -61.30 1.41
C ARG A 623 12.91 -61.67 1.84
N GLY A 624 13.50 -60.90 2.77
CA GLY A 624 14.48 -61.47 3.70
C GLY A 624 15.43 -60.50 4.42
N ARG A 625 15.23 -60.37 5.74
CA ARG A 625 16.08 -59.72 6.75
C ARG A 625 17.56 -60.16 6.72
N GLY A 626 18.48 -59.29 7.15
CA GLY A 626 19.80 -59.74 7.62
C GLY A 626 20.84 -58.63 7.84
N ARG A 627 21.27 -58.46 9.08
CA ARG A 627 22.14 -57.44 9.66
C ARG A 627 23.61 -57.89 9.66
N ALA A 628 24.57 -56.98 9.41
CA ALA A 628 25.83 -56.74 10.16
C ALA A 628 27.13 -56.51 9.33
N LYS A 629 27.76 -55.35 9.61
CA LYS A 629 29.20 -55.00 9.79
C LYS A 629 30.31 -55.81 9.10
N ALA A 630 31.24 -55.11 8.40
CA ALA A 630 32.60 -54.78 8.90
C ALA A 630 33.61 -54.42 7.76
N THR A 631 34.03 -53.14 7.73
CA THR A 631 35.42 -52.56 7.64
C THR A 631 36.47 -52.95 6.56
N PRO A 632 37.50 -52.09 6.34
CA PRO A 632 38.08 -51.77 5.03
C PRO A 632 39.55 -52.19 4.85
N THR A 633 40.09 -51.99 3.65
CA THR A 633 41.53 -52.05 3.31
C THR A 633 41.82 -51.04 2.19
N ALA A 634 43.00 -50.47 1.96
CA ALA A 634 44.20 -50.17 2.73
C ALA A 634 45.08 -49.30 1.78
N THR A 635 45.86 -48.38 2.35
CA THR A 635 46.87 -47.55 1.68
C THR A 635 48.17 -48.30 1.40
N PRO A 636 49.14 -47.67 0.70
CA PRO A 636 50.50 -47.68 1.26
C PRO A 636 51.19 -46.30 1.35
N ARG A 637 52.02 -46.23 2.41
CA ARG A 637 53.03 -45.23 2.85
C ARG A 637 54.03 -44.83 1.74
N GLY A 638 54.76 -43.71 1.80
CA GLY A 638 54.93 -42.66 2.81
C GLY A 638 56.33 -42.02 2.75
N LYS A 639 56.56 -40.90 3.47
CA LYS A 639 57.72 -40.58 4.36
C LYS A 639 57.85 -39.06 4.64
N ARG A 640 57.53 -38.72 5.90
CA ARG A 640 58.23 -37.83 6.89
C ARG A 640 59.66 -37.38 6.49
N LYS A 641 60.23 -36.22 6.90
CA LYS A 641 60.03 -35.31 8.06
C LYS A 641 60.95 -34.05 7.91
N PRO A 642 61.12 -33.14 8.91
CA PRO A 642 60.90 -31.70 8.73
C PRO A 642 62.16 -30.82 8.88
N PHE A 643 61.98 -29.52 8.62
CA PHE A 643 62.38 -28.43 9.50
C PHE A 643 61.23 -27.42 9.58
#